data_AF-A0AAW0URC5-F1
#
_entry.id   AF-A0AAW0URC5-F1
#
_cell.length_a   1.000
_cell.length_b   1.000
_cell.length_c   1.000
_cell.angle_alpha   90.00
_cell.angle_beta   90.00
_cell.angle_gamma   90.00
#
_symmetry.space_group_name_H-M   'P 1'
#
loop_
_entity.id
_entity.type
_entity.pdbx_description
1 polymer ?
#
loop_
_entity_poly.entity_id
_entity_poly.type
_entity_poly.pdbx_seq_one_letter_code
_entity_poly.pdbx_strand_id
1 'polypeptide(L)'
;MASARSEDLIAWDYVAIAVYFALNLLVGAYALRRPNRGTISGYFLAGRFMWWLPVGASLFASNIGSEHFIGMAGSGAASGIGIGAFNFISIILLQLMSWIFLPVFIASGVRTVPEYMNKRFGGKRIQVYLAVLSLMLYIFTKISVDLYSGALFINQALKWDIYGSMVALLALTALFTVTGGLTAVIYTDTLQLFIMLGGASFVMVKAFQEVGGYEALQYRYMQAVPKLTYENTTCGLPRDDSWIMLRHPVNSDLPWPAFILGQTPASIWYWCADQMMIQRALAAKSLSHAKGATVFASYVKILPFFIIILPGMISRALFPDDVACVLPEECMRACGSKSSCYNSAYPRLVVGIMPAGFKGIMLAVMLAALMSDLTSIFNSTSTMFTLDLWPRLRPKAKTRELLVVGKLFVVILVVVSVAWVPIIEEIQGGQLFIYIQKVGAYLAPPIAAVYLIAILWKRMNEKGAFWALMMGLFVGLTRMVLDFSHPPPSCNEDEYRPLVIRLNFMYFAMILFWITLLTAVVVSLFTEPPESFRIIRTTYPTRLDKRQRDDEIEEKATLTHVAEDTSPPAGQNEEASSAGTHTRAVEDHWVQRSKRWCLWLCGLQVAQQNTASEQSYLQFLTSLEENPHAKLLLNINFVVMHKNPPVAHQISEQLSELRETKLDKALCRPNRGTISGYFLAGRFMGWFPIGASLMATNIGSEHFIGLSGSGAASGIGIGAFNFNPVFLLPLMCWVFLPVYIASGVCTVPEYMKKRFGGQRIQMYLAFLSLLLYIFTKISVDLYTGAIFINQALKWDIYGSMLALLALTALFTVTGGLVAVIYSDTLQLFIMLGGASFIMVRAFQEVGGYEALQYKYMQAIPKLTYENTTCGLPRDDAWIMLRHPVKSDLPWPAFILGQTPASIWYWCADQVMIQRVLAAKSLSHAKGGTVFAAYIKILPFFLFLIPGMISRALYPDDVACVLPEECMRACGSRSSCFNSAYPRLLVGILPVGFKGIMLAVILAALMSDLTSIFNSASAMFTLDLWPFLRPKAGIKELLIVGKVFSVVVVALSVAWVPIIEKVQSGQLFVYIQRVGAYLAPPIAAVYLLAVFWKRMNEKGAFWALMMGLFVGLIRLILDFSHPPPSCNEDEYRPLVIQLNFMYFAMILFWITVLTAVVVSLFTEPPESFRVIRTTYFTRLDENIRDDEEPDVTSEITLEDAMSPLTHDEGKSFTLYTLHS
;
A
#
# COMPACT_ATOMS: atom_id res chain seq x y z
N MET A 1 31.22 26.31 -27.86
CA MET A 1 31.51 24.91 -28.22
C MET A 1 30.83 23.99 -27.23
N ALA A 2 29.89 23.16 -27.66
CA ALA A 2 29.38 22.02 -26.90
C ALA A 2 29.01 20.95 -27.94
N SER A 3 29.85 19.91 -28.05
CA SER A 3 29.59 18.81 -29.00
C SER A 3 28.37 18.02 -28.56
N ALA A 4 27.63 17.47 -29.52
CA ALA A 4 26.49 16.59 -29.25
C ALA A 4 26.90 15.45 -28.30
N ARG A 5 26.27 15.40 -27.13
CA ARG A 5 26.17 14.16 -26.36
C ARG A 5 25.09 13.34 -27.04
N SER A 6 25.39 12.10 -27.41
CA SER A 6 24.38 11.29 -28.10
C SER A 6 23.14 11.17 -27.23
N GLU A 7 21.98 11.32 -27.86
CA GLU A 7 20.71 10.99 -27.22
C GLU A 7 20.70 9.53 -26.76
N ASP A 8 21.31 8.72 -27.60
CA ASP A 8 21.55 7.34 -27.31
C ASP A 8 22.45 7.10 -26.11
N LEU A 9 22.36 5.84 -25.76
CA LEU A 9 23.30 5.08 -24.99
C LEU A 9 24.73 5.43 -25.51
N ILE A 10 25.46 6.39 -24.87
CA ILE A 10 26.75 7.04 -25.25
C ILE A 10 28.08 6.21 -25.26
N ALA A 11 28.69 5.85 -24.10
CA ALA A 11 30.17 5.75 -23.97
C ALA A 11 30.80 4.35 -23.75
N TRP A 12 30.69 3.73 -22.57
CA TRP A 12 31.00 2.30 -22.32
C TRP A 12 30.27 1.76 -21.08
N ASP A 13 28.99 1.33 -21.19
CA ASP A 13 28.10 1.42 -20.01
C ASP A 13 27.05 0.30 -19.67
N TYR A 14 26.64 -0.71 -20.49
CA TYR A 14 25.65 -1.83 -20.19
C TYR A 14 26.12 -2.79 -19.05
N VAL A 15 27.02 -2.34 -18.16
CA VAL A 15 27.88 -3.15 -17.28
C VAL A 15 27.47 -3.07 -15.82
N ALA A 16 27.39 -1.85 -15.28
CA ALA A 16 26.85 -1.61 -13.94
C ALA A 16 25.41 -2.15 -13.78
N ILE A 17 24.82 -2.47 -14.92
CA ILE A 17 23.54 -3.10 -15.17
C ILE A 17 23.44 -4.39 -14.42
N ALA A 18 24.25 -5.32 -14.92
CA ALA A 18 24.41 -6.63 -14.39
C ALA A 18 25.05 -6.55 -13.01
N VAL A 19 25.96 -5.61 -12.74
CA VAL A 19 26.56 -5.41 -11.41
C VAL A 19 25.49 -5.18 -10.34
N TYR A 20 24.51 -4.34 -10.64
CA TYR A 20 23.42 -4.15 -9.72
C TYR A 20 22.54 -5.40 -9.59
N PHE A 21 22.16 -6.04 -10.70
CA PHE A 21 21.38 -7.27 -10.64
C PHE A 21 22.05 -8.37 -9.84
N ALA A 22 23.34 -8.51 -10.05
CA ALA A 22 24.20 -9.38 -9.29
C ALA A 22 24.14 -8.99 -7.82
N LEU A 23 24.29 -7.71 -7.44
CA LEU A 23 24.12 -7.26 -6.04
C LEU A 23 22.80 -7.76 -5.43
N ASN A 24 21.68 -7.52 -6.11
CA ASN A 24 20.35 -7.91 -5.62
C ASN A 24 20.20 -9.42 -5.49
N LEU A 25 20.56 -10.16 -6.55
CA LEU A 25 20.50 -11.62 -6.57
C LEU A 25 21.46 -12.19 -5.53
N LEU A 26 22.62 -11.55 -5.30
CA LEU A 26 23.65 -12.01 -4.38
C LEU A 26 23.20 -11.91 -2.94
N VAL A 27 22.65 -10.78 -2.50
CA VAL A 27 22.19 -10.72 -1.10
C VAL A 27 20.80 -11.31 -0.97
N GLY A 28 20.01 -11.36 -2.05
CA GLY A 28 18.79 -12.15 -2.18
C GLY A 28 19.06 -13.65 -2.17
N ALA A 29 20.31 -14.06 -2.43
CA ALA A 29 20.83 -15.41 -2.25
C ALA A 29 21.47 -15.63 -0.86
N TYR A 30 22.27 -14.69 -0.35
CA TYR A 30 22.89 -14.74 0.99
C TYR A 30 21.84 -14.92 2.08
N ALA A 31 20.83 -14.07 1.99
CA ALA A 31 19.51 -14.25 2.54
C ALA A 31 19.00 -15.69 2.72
N LEU A 32 19.00 -16.47 1.62
CA LEU A 32 18.33 -17.76 1.55
C LEU A 32 18.91 -18.74 2.56
N ARG A 33 20.19 -18.55 2.86
CA ARG A 33 20.99 -19.35 3.78
C ARG A 33 20.59 -19.16 5.24
N ARG A 34 19.75 -18.17 5.56
CA ARG A 34 19.22 -17.98 6.92
C ARG A 34 18.04 -18.93 7.19
N PRO A 35 18.13 -19.81 8.20
CA PRO A 35 17.19 -20.91 8.36
C PRO A 35 15.89 -20.49 9.05
N ASN A 36 14.73 -20.76 8.43
CA ASN A 36 13.41 -20.77 9.10
C ASN A 36 12.22 -21.42 8.31
N ARG A 37 12.46 -22.35 7.38
CA ARG A 37 11.73 -22.29 6.11
C ARG A 37 10.34 -22.95 5.87
N GLY A 38 9.78 -23.93 6.60
CA GLY A 38 8.87 -24.95 5.96
C GLY A 38 7.39 -25.19 6.38
N THR A 39 6.49 -24.19 6.55
CA THR A 39 5.38 -24.24 7.57
C THR A 39 4.21 -23.16 7.30
N ILE A 40 3.53 -22.48 8.25
CA ILE A 40 2.69 -21.17 8.32
C ILE A 40 2.86 -19.75 9.29
N SER A 41 3.71 -19.04 10.21
CA SER A 41 5.05 -18.94 11.08
C SER A 41 6.47 -18.79 10.50
N GLY A 42 7.46 -19.66 10.81
CA GLY A 42 8.62 -19.98 9.95
C GLY A 42 8.99 -19.05 8.78
N TYR A 43 8.17 -19.04 7.72
CA TYR A 43 8.37 -18.38 6.42
C TYR A 43 7.26 -17.35 5.96
N PHE A 44 6.45 -16.57 6.74
CA PHE A 44 5.68 -15.31 6.27
C PHE A 44 5.33 -14.01 7.16
N LEU A 45 6.29 -13.33 7.76
CA LEU A 45 6.21 -12.11 8.61
C LEU A 45 7.64 -11.58 8.73
N ALA A 46 8.65 -12.33 8.32
CA ALA A 46 9.92 -12.58 9.01
C ALA A 46 10.48 -11.71 10.15
N GLY A 47 9.71 -11.20 11.10
CA GLY A 47 8.88 -12.15 11.84
C GLY A 47 9.43 -12.74 13.11
N ARG A 48 10.04 -12.04 14.08
CA ARG A 48 10.43 -12.56 15.43
C ARG A 48 11.96 -12.88 15.81
N PHE A 49 13.05 -12.16 15.36
CA PHE A 49 14.51 -12.26 15.84
C PHE A 49 15.57 -11.12 15.61
N MET A 50 15.79 -10.47 14.46
CA MET A 50 16.96 -9.60 14.17
C MET A 50 17.39 -8.45 15.16
N TRP A 51 18.65 -7.95 14.98
CA TRP A 51 19.36 -6.99 15.88
C TRP A 51 20.45 -5.97 15.25
N TRP A 52 20.37 -4.51 15.36
CA TRP A 52 20.62 -2.76 17.32
C TRP A 52 20.30 -3.69 14.62
N LEU A 53 21.22 -3.33 13.50
CA LEU A 53 21.06 -2.60 12.15
C LEU A 53 20.87 -3.53 10.90
N PRO A 54 20.60 -4.83 11.09
CA PRO A 54 19.30 -5.55 10.95
C PRO A 54 18.04 -4.65 11.23
N VAL A 55 16.73 -4.91 11.56
CA VAL A 55 15.35 -4.16 11.43
C VAL A 55 14.67 -2.97 12.26
N GLY A 56 14.07 -1.96 11.59
CA GLY A 56 14.03 -0.45 11.69
C GLY A 56 14.93 0.72 10.95
N ALA A 57 15.72 0.91 9.81
CA ALA A 57 16.06 0.53 8.32
C ALA A 57 15.51 -0.50 7.18
N SER A 58 14.27 -1.02 7.07
CA SER A 58 13.34 -1.43 5.95
C SER A 58 11.77 -0.94 5.94
N LEU A 59 11.04 0.27 6.12
CA LEU A 59 10.88 1.82 6.30
C LEU A 59 11.01 2.93 5.18
N PHE A 60 12.16 3.34 4.66
CA PHE A 60 12.57 4.18 3.52
C PHE A 60 12.79 3.50 2.12
N ALA A 61 12.15 2.38 1.78
CA ALA A 61 11.94 1.70 0.51
C ALA A 61 10.48 1.67 0.20
N SER A 62 9.55 0.84 0.84
CA SER A 62 8.02 0.51 1.03
C SER A 62 6.59 1.36 1.36
N ASN A 63 6.01 2.65 1.41
CA ASN A 63 5.87 4.26 1.34
C ASN A 63 6.58 5.65 0.75
N ILE A 64 7.88 6.11 0.64
CA ILE A 64 8.76 6.85 -0.41
C ILE A 64 8.16 6.98 -1.78
N GLY A 65 6.91 6.63 -1.99
CA GLY A 65 6.44 5.98 -3.18
C GLY A 65 6.68 6.61 -4.51
N SER A 66 5.93 6.21 -5.50
CA SER A 66 6.20 6.44 -6.89
C SER A 66 5.42 7.64 -7.24
N GLU A 67 5.25 8.45 -6.25
CA GLU A 67 4.43 9.58 -6.28
C GLU A 67 5.11 10.58 -5.32
N HIS A 68 6.43 10.45 -5.29
CA HIS A 68 7.47 10.97 -4.43
C HIS A 68 9.01 11.24 -5.01
N PHE A 69 9.74 10.42 -5.80
CA PHE A 69 10.57 10.52 -7.09
C PHE A 69 10.35 10.60 -8.72
N ILE A 70 9.47 9.99 -9.61
CA ILE A 70 9.02 10.24 -11.07
C ILE A 70 7.87 11.25 -11.41
N GLY A 71 6.84 11.29 -10.55
CA GLY A 71 5.59 12.01 -10.49
C GLY A 71 5.01 12.35 -9.08
N MET A 72 5.12 13.56 -8.54
CA MET A 72 4.38 14.21 -7.41
C MET A 72 4.95 15.60 -7.22
N ALA A 73 6.00 15.98 -7.93
CA ALA A 73 6.54 17.31 -7.91
C ALA A 73 6.66 18.07 -9.23
N GLY A 74 5.67 17.87 -10.08
CA GLY A 74 5.30 18.65 -11.27
C GLY A 74 3.82 18.40 -11.60
N SER A 75 2.97 18.07 -10.66
CA SER A 75 2.93 18.74 -9.38
C SER A 75 3.92 19.87 -9.11
N GLY A 76 4.78 19.87 -8.07
CA GLY A 76 6.03 20.67 -7.94
C GLY A 76 6.31 21.65 -9.07
N ALA A 77 6.80 21.32 -10.25
CA ALA A 77 6.97 22.24 -11.38
C ALA A 77 5.79 23.07 -11.87
N ALA A 78 4.58 23.04 -11.34
CA ALA A 78 3.51 23.93 -11.79
C ALA A 78 2.35 24.05 -10.83
N SER A 79 2.58 24.40 -9.57
CA SER A 79 1.61 24.90 -8.58
C SER A 79 2.23 25.65 -7.32
N GLY A 80 3.52 25.99 -7.24
CA GLY A 80 4.20 26.37 -5.98
C GLY A 80 4.97 25.31 -5.17
N ILE A 81 5.45 25.70 -3.97
CA ILE A 81 5.97 24.75 -2.96
C ILE A 81 4.88 24.11 -2.15
N GLY A 82 3.68 24.71 -2.20
CA GLY A 82 2.81 24.81 -1.03
C GLY A 82 2.56 23.49 -0.35
N ILE A 83 2.55 22.48 -1.19
CA ILE A 83 2.39 21.11 -0.86
C ILE A 83 3.21 20.68 0.36
N GLY A 84 4.40 21.23 0.59
CA GLY A 84 5.12 21.20 1.87
C GLY A 84 4.36 20.85 3.17
N ALA A 85 3.26 21.51 3.47
CA ALA A 85 2.60 21.40 4.78
C ALA A 85 2.18 19.96 5.06
N PHE A 86 1.83 19.28 3.98
CA PHE A 86 1.19 18.00 3.98
C PHE A 86 1.99 16.85 4.41
N ASN A 87 3.30 16.98 4.31
CA ASN A 87 4.28 15.99 4.61
C ASN A 87 4.97 16.45 5.91
N PHE A 88 4.97 17.74 6.27
CA PHE A 88 5.53 18.16 7.57
C PHE A 88 4.68 17.79 8.77
N ILE A 89 3.37 18.03 8.68
CA ILE A 89 2.31 17.39 9.49
C ILE A 89 2.66 15.92 9.87
N SER A 90 3.38 15.12 9.05
CA SER A 90 3.71 13.70 9.41
C SER A 90 4.31 13.72 10.73
N ILE A 91 5.21 14.63 10.99
CA ILE A 91 6.04 14.60 12.16
C ILE A 91 5.19 14.68 13.44
N ILE A 92 3.97 15.23 13.35
CA ILE A 92 3.10 15.76 14.42
C ILE A 92 2.04 14.82 15.06
N LEU A 93 0.90 14.57 14.37
CA LEU A 93 0.05 13.34 14.36
C LEU A 93 0.56 11.84 13.65
N LEU A 94 2.38 10.39 13.98
CA LEU A 94 3.94 10.16 13.97
C LEU A 94 4.56 10.15 15.31
N GLN A 95 4.58 11.30 15.96
CA GLN A 95 5.26 11.38 17.21
C GLN A 95 4.43 11.83 18.39
N LEU A 96 3.25 12.49 18.29
CA LEU A 96 2.20 12.41 19.34
C LEU A 96 1.71 10.96 19.56
N MET A 97 2.61 10.12 20.10
CA MET A 97 3.05 8.84 19.54
C MET A 97 4.46 8.52 20.07
N SER A 98 5.28 7.57 19.54
CA SER A 98 4.92 6.36 18.77
C SER A 98 4.24 5.32 19.67
N TRP A 99 3.39 5.75 20.60
CA TRP A 99 3.24 5.05 21.85
C TRP A 99 1.86 4.42 22.11
N ILE A 100 0.83 4.57 21.27
CA ILE A 100 -0.60 4.50 21.67
C ILE A 100 -1.53 3.79 20.66
N PHE A 101 -1.57 4.15 19.35
CA PHE A 101 -2.07 3.30 18.23
C PHE A 101 -1.22 2.03 18.13
N LEU A 102 -0.42 1.55 19.10
CA LEU A 102 0.28 0.27 18.88
C LEU A 102 0.42 -0.63 20.11
N PRO A 103 0.49 -0.16 21.39
CA PRO A 103 0.91 -1.00 22.53
C PRO A 103 0.29 -2.36 22.66
N VAL A 104 -0.94 -2.52 22.23
CA VAL A 104 -1.61 -3.79 22.39
C VAL A 104 -1.75 -4.63 21.13
N PHE A 105 -1.27 -4.18 19.94
CA PHE A 105 -0.55 -5.17 19.13
C PHE A 105 0.82 -5.44 19.74
N ILE A 106 0.85 -5.75 21.04
CA ILE A 106 1.33 -7.08 21.25
C ILE A 106 0.53 -8.04 22.16
N ALA A 107 -0.57 -7.77 22.86
CA ALA A 107 -0.91 -8.66 24.00
C ALA A 107 -1.81 -9.93 23.80
N SER A 108 -1.66 -10.74 22.74
CA SER A 108 -1.91 -12.22 22.82
C SER A 108 -1.45 -13.11 21.63
N GLY A 109 -1.29 -12.60 20.39
CA GLY A 109 -0.66 -13.35 19.29
C GLY A 109 -0.85 -12.98 17.79
N VAL A 110 -1.73 -12.03 17.38
CA VAL A 110 -2.08 -11.86 15.94
C VAL A 110 -0.92 -11.58 14.99
N ARG A 111 -1.23 -11.61 13.71
CA ARG A 111 -0.22 -11.50 12.67
C ARG A 111 -0.60 -10.48 11.58
N THR A 112 -1.73 -9.79 11.74
CA THR A 112 -2.42 -8.92 10.76
C THR A 112 -3.36 -7.83 11.28
N VAL A 113 -3.93 -7.01 10.37
CA VAL A 113 -5.27 -6.54 10.70
C VAL A 113 -6.19 -7.75 10.77
N PRO A 114 -6.39 -8.68 9.79
CA PRO A 114 -8.13 -9.22 10.06
C PRO A 114 -8.11 -10.35 11.12
N GLU A 115 -7.12 -10.43 12.01
CA GLU A 115 -7.08 -11.27 13.21
C GLU A 115 -7.20 -10.45 14.48
N TYR A 116 -7.18 -9.11 14.35
CA TYR A 116 -7.59 -8.16 15.36
C TYR A 116 -8.76 -8.69 16.18
N MET A 117 -9.79 -9.26 15.59
CA MET A 117 -10.95 -9.72 16.32
C MET A 117 -11.33 -11.19 16.13
N ASN A 118 -10.36 -12.12 16.17
CA ASN A 118 -10.62 -13.59 16.29
C ASN A 118 -11.23 -13.91 17.64
N LYS A 119 -11.95 -12.94 18.20
CA LYS A 119 -11.60 -12.32 19.46
C LYS A 119 -12.37 -11.02 19.82
N ARG A 120 -13.29 -10.40 19.03
CA ARG A 120 -14.06 -9.15 19.42
C ARG A 120 -15.57 -9.09 19.56
N PHE A 121 -16.43 -9.48 18.63
CA PHE A 121 -17.88 -9.40 18.76
C PHE A 121 -18.66 -10.67 18.32
N GLY A 122 -18.18 -11.88 18.60
CA GLY A 122 -18.85 -13.12 18.15
C GLY A 122 -18.99 -13.26 16.63
N GLY A 123 -19.79 -14.16 16.09
CA GLY A 123 -19.70 -14.63 14.70
C GLY A 123 -19.24 -13.72 13.53
N LYS A 124 -18.38 -14.36 12.75
CA LYS A 124 -18.20 -14.42 11.32
C LYS A 124 -18.86 -13.40 10.33
N ARG A 125 -19.01 -12.10 10.64
CA ARG A 125 -19.87 -11.19 9.80
C ARG A 125 -19.07 -10.13 9.08
N ILE A 126 -18.71 -9.01 9.70
CA ILE A 126 -17.66 -8.16 9.10
C ILE A 126 -16.32 -8.91 9.08
N GLN A 127 -16.26 -10.15 9.59
CA GLN A 127 -15.13 -11.05 9.31
C GLN A 127 -14.88 -11.00 7.85
N VAL A 128 -15.94 -10.95 7.06
CA VAL A 128 -15.80 -10.46 5.74
C VAL A 128 -16.54 -9.07 5.59
N TYR A 129 -15.96 -7.87 5.90
CA TYR A 129 -16.25 -6.57 5.23
C TYR A 129 -15.15 -5.53 4.96
N LEU A 130 -14.52 -4.86 5.93
CA LEU A 130 -13.40 -3.88 5.74
C LEU A 130 -12.37 -4.24 4.70
N ALA A 131 -12.22 -5.52 4.46
CA ALA A 131 -11.37 -6.02 3.45
C ALA A 131 -12.01 -6.38 2.15
N VAL A 132 -13.34 -6.21 1.89
CA VAL A 132 -13.97 -6.27 0.54
C VAL A 132 -13.49 -5.12 -0.24
N LEU A 133 -13.02 -4.07 0.41
CA LEU A 133 -12.41 -3.00 -0.31
C LEU A 133 -10.91 -2.96 -0.20
N SER A 134 -10.37 -3.82 0.66
CA SER A 134 -8.95 -4.09 0.81
C SER A 134 -8.44 -5.03 -0.21
N LEU A 135 -9.14 -6.13 -0.48
CA LEU A 135 -9.10 -6.65 -1.82
C LEU A 135 -10.00 -5.92 -2.79
N MET A 136 -10.87 -4.94 -2.45
CA MET A 136 -11.25 -4.07 -3.56
C MET A 136 -10.06 -3.16 -3.84
N LEU A 137 -10.29 -2.09 -4.57
CA LEU A 137 -10.13 -0.69 -4.21
C LEU A 137 -8.81 -0.22 -3.62
N TYR A 138 -8.14 -1.04 -2.91
CA TYR A 138 -6.78 -1.18 -3.29
C TYR A 138 -6.63 -1.48 -4.77
N ILE A 139 -7.41 -2.41 -5.33
CA ILE A 139 -7.82 -2.33 -6.74
C ILE A 139 -8.62 -1.11 -7.18
N PHE A 140 -8.47 0.01 -6.55
CA PHE A 140 -8.92 1.31 -6.98
C PHE A 140 -8.02 2.36 -6.37
N THR A 141 -6.77 1.99 -6.07
CA THR A 141 -5.81 2.93 -5.60
C THR A 141 -4.41 2.78 -6.09
N LYS A 142 -3.97 1.57 -6.46
CA LYS A 142 -2.62 1.23 -5.97
C LYS A 142 -1.62 0.66 -6.95
N ILE A 143 -1.62 -0.66 -7.15
CA ILE A 143 -1.01 -1.52 -8.20
C ILE A 143 -1.45 -1.17 -9.59
N SER A 144 -2.22 -0.10 -9.66
CA SER A 144 -2.79 0.27 -10.88
C SER A 144 -1.94 1.06 -11.80
N VAL A 145 -2.00 2.38 -11.69
CA VAL A 145 -0.93 2.90 -10.87
C VAL A 145 0.19 1.89 -10.72
N ASP A 146 0.38 0.97 -9.77
CA ASP A 146 1.59 0.14 -9.48
C ASP A 146 2.18 -0.80 -10.55
N LEU A 147 1.63 -1.01 -11.77
CA LEU A 147 2.53 -1.07 -12.95
C LEU A 147 2.42 0.17 -13.80
N TYR A 148 1.26 0.86 -13.89
CA TYR A 148 0.96 2.03 -14.74
C TYR A 148 2.17 2.65 -15.28
N SER A 149 2.99 2.89 -14.27
CA SER A 149 4.14 3.63 -13.93
C SER A 149 5.53 3.10 -14.26
N GLY A 150 5.84 1.83 -14.34
CA GLY A 150 7.18 1.46 -14.83
C GLY A 150 7.36 1.69 -16.33
N ALA A 151 6.26 1.73 -17.08
CA ALA A 151 6.09 1.93 -18.53
C ALA A 151 6.51 3.25 -19.25
N LEU A 152 5.76 4.34 -19.42
CA LEU A 152 6.32 5.67 -19.19
C LEU A 152 7.26 5.76 -17.91
N PHE A 153 8.03 4.73 -17.47
CA PHE A 153 9.48 4.88 -17.32
C PHE A 153 10.51 4.01 -18.10
N ILE A 154 10.25 3.45 -19.26
CA ILE A 154 11.25 3.15 -20.31
C ILE A 154 10.67 3.93 -21.49
N ASN A 155 9.38 4.29 -21.57
CA ASN A 155 8.69 4.55 -22.82
C ASN A 155 9.43 5.33 -23.89
N GLN A 156 9.01 6.53 -24.18
CA GLN A 156 9.84 7.62 -24.61
C GLN A 156 11.42 7.27 -24.52
N ALA A 157 11.99 6.61 -23.48
CA ALA A 157 13.39 6.31 -23.11
C ALA A 157 14.26 5.15 -23.60
N LEU A 158 13.77 4.04 -24.13
CA LEU A 158 14.55 3.51 -25.25
C LEU A 158 13.83 3.58 -26.61
N LYS A 159 12.65 4.22 -26.59
CA LYS A 159 12.00 4.98 -27.68
C LYS A 159 11.19 4.19 -28.72
N TRP A 160 10.64 3.03 -28.34
CA TRP A 160 9.85 2.11 -29.19
C TRP A 160 8.27 2.41 -29.42
N ASP A 161 7.18 1.76 -28.92
CA ASP A 161 5.71 2.21 -28.74
C ASP A 161 4.90 1.76 -27.41
N ILE A 162 3.65 1.22 -27.36
CA ILE A 162 2.90 0.86 -26.09
C ILE A 162 3.08 -0.57 -25.49
N TYR A 163 2.24 -1.62 -25.61
CA TYR A 163 2.18 -2.69 -24.56
C TYR A 163 3.34 -3.75 -24.39
N GLY A 164 4.63 -3.56 -24.78
CA GLY A 164 5.80 -4.52 -24.63
C GLY A 164 6.86 -4.69 -23.46
N SER A 165 7.15 -3.86 -22.45
CA SER A 165 7.78 -4.27 -21.17
C SER A 165 6.92 -4.32 -19.93
N MET A 166 5.63 -3.97 -19.98
CA MET A 166 4.48 -4.66 -19.38
C MET A 166 5.09 -6.01 -19.16
N VAL A 167 5.49 -6.51 -20.36
CA VAL A 167 6.16 -7.63 -21.01
C VAL A 167 7.69 -7.90 -20.96
N ALA A 168 8.49 -7.28 -20.11
CA ALA A 168 9.59 -8.06 -19.51
C ALA A 168 9.79 -7.74 -18.04
N LEU A 169 8.90 -6.93 -17.49
CA LEU A 169 9.22 -6.23 -16.30
C LEU A 169 8.27 -6.56 -15.19
N LEU A 170 7.02 -6.96 -15.43
CA LEU A 170 6.55 -8.18 -14.77
C LEU A 170 7.13 -9.49 -15.34
N ALA A 171 8.40 -9.47 -15.81
CA ALA A 171 9.26 -10.63 -16.05
C ALA A 171 10.56 -10.81 -15.19
N LEU A 172 11.16 -9.86 -14.45
CA LEU A 172 12.45 -10.12 -13.73
C LEU A 172 12.53 -9.95 -12.19
N THR A 173 11.55 -9.45 -11.43
CA THR A 173 11.46 -9.68 -9.96
C THR A 173 10.55 -10.80 -9.52
N ALA A 174 9.77 -11.36 -10.41
CA ALA A 174 9.79 -12.78 -10.57
C ALA A 174 10.77 -13.28 -11.67
N LEU A 175 12.09 -13.06 -11.47
CA LEU A 175 13.18 -14.06 -11.73
C LEU A 175 13.42 -15.14 -10.44
N PHE A 176 13.57 -13.98 -9.62
CA PHE A 176 13.88 -13.44 -8.24
C PHE A 176 13.02 -13.64 -6.96
N THR A 177 11.69 -13.76 -7.06
CA THR A 177 10.78 -14.03 -5.92
C THR A 177 10.28 -15.47 -5.78
N VAL A 178 10.54 -16.40 -6.70
CA VAL A 178 10.49 -17.88 -6.47
C VAL A 178 11.39 -18.17 -5.31
N THR A 179 12.59 -17.57 -5.35
CA THR A 179 13.56 -17.74 -4.31
C THR A 179 12.96 -17.41 -2.94
N GLY A 180 11.86 -16.62 -2.85
CA GLY A 180 10.90 -16.60 -1.72
C GLY A 180 10.11 -15.28 -1.44
N GLY A 181 9.74 -15.00 -0.16
CA GLY A 181 9.47 -13.65 0.44
C GLY A 181 10.14 -13.28 1.80
N LEU A 182 9.55 -12.66 2.85
CA LEU A 182 10.20 -12.01 4.05
C LEU A 182 11.58 -12.31 4.69
N THR A 183 12.42 -13.20 4.20
CA THR A 183 13.82 -13.37 4.59
C THR A 183 14.78 -13.32 3.39
N ALA A 184 14.45 -12.91 2.14
CA ALA A 184 15.43 -12.60 1.05
C ALA A 184 15.26 -11.32 0.16
N VAL A 185 14.69 -10.24 0.70
CA VAL A 185 14.64 -8.77 0.45
C VAL A 185 15.03 -7.76 1.72
N ILE A 186 15.95 -7.91 2.73
CA ILE A 186 16.38 -7.22 4.04
C ILE A 186 17.84 -6.76 4.25
N TYR A 187 18.95 -7.52 4.10
CA TYR A 187 20.19 -7.33 4.95
C TYR A 187 20.98 -6.07 4.64
N THR A 188 20.36 -5.26 3.82
CA THR A 188 21.02 -4.64 2.72
C THR A 188 20.12 -3.56 2.13
N ASP A 189 19.13 -3.03 2.87
CA ASP A 189 18.87 -1.56 2.92
C ASP A 189 19.65 -0.88 4.00
N THR A 190 19.99 -1.66 4.99
CA THR A 190 21.37 -1.56 5.39
C THR A 190 22.36 -1.25 4.24
N LEU A 191 22.17 -1.79 3.05
CA LEU A 191 22.96 -1.54 1.84
C LEU A 191 22.16 -0.80 0.80
N GLN A 192 21.00 -0.22 1.13
CA GLN A 192 19.96 0.24 0.21
C GLN A 192 19.10 1.41 0.75
N LEU A 193 19.31 1.89 1.98
CA LEU A 193 18.85 3.21 2.43
C LEU A 193 19.89 4.32 2.10
N PHE A 194 21.14 3.97 1.78
CA PHE A 194 22.23 4.97 1.71
C PHE A 194 22.69 5.45 0.33
N ILE A 195 23.15 4.68 -0.67
CA ILE A 195 23.23 5.19 -2.05
C ILE A 195 21.86 5.74 -2.41
N MET A 196 20.75 5.29 -1.81
CA MET A 196 19.53 6.07 -1.76
C MET A 196 19.77 7.56 -1.40
N LEU A 197 19.91 7.92 -0.12
CA LEU A 197 20.18 9.31 0.26
C LEU A 197 21.34 9.90 -0.56
N GLY A 198 22.33 9.10 -0.89
CA GLY A 198 23.52 9.42 -1.65
C GLY A 198 23.22 9.92 -3.05
N GLY A 199 22.27 9.33 -3.78
CA GLY A 199 21.82 9.89 -5.03
C GLY A 199 21.03 11.13 -4.75
N ALA A 200 19.85 11.08 -4.14
CA ALA A 200 18.99 12.24 -3.89
C ALA A 200 19.74 13.47 -3.35
N SER A 201 20.69 13.26 -2.44
CA SER A 201 21.59 14.30 -1.91
C SER A 201 22.69 14.65 -2.88
N PHE A 202 23.30 13.70 -3.62
CA PHE A 202 24.07 14.03 -4.82
C PHE A 202 23.25 14.93 -5.74
N VAL A 203 21.91 14.94 -5.65
CA VAL A 203 20.92 15.23 -6.68
C VAL A 203 20.13 16.52 -6.54
N MET A 204 20.04 17.05 -5.33
CA MET A 204 19.82 18.46 -5.13
C MET A 204 20.85 19.35 -5.87
N VAL A 205 22.09 18.87 -5.97
CA VAL A 205 23.29 19.73 -5.88
C VAL A 205 23.70 20.44 -7.18
N LYS A 206 24.20 19.73 -8.20
CA LYS A 206 24.60 20.14 -9.59
C LYS A 206 23.44 20.68 -10.46
N ALA A 207 22.54 21.31 -9.75
CA ALA A 207 21.14 21.31 -9.97
C ALA A 207 20.64 22.66 -9.42
N PHE A 208 20.56 22.79 -8.09
CA PHE A 208 20.63 24.09 -7.42
C PHE A 208 21.87 24.92 -7.84
N GLN A 209 22.92 24.30 -8.37
CA GLN A 209 24.06 24.99 -9.03
C GLN A 209 23.69 25.76 -10.30
N GLU A 210 22.68 25.32 -11.03
CA GLU A 210 22.52 25.69 -12.45
C GLU A 210 21.46 26.76 -12.63
N VAL A 211 20.47 26.68 -11.75
CA VAL A 211 19.53 27.75 -11.47
C VAL A 211 20.20 29.07 -11.12
N GLY A 212 21.32 29.02 -10.39
CA GLY A 212 21.87 30.15 -9.66
C GLY A 212 21.40 30.27 -8.20
N GLY A 213 21.31 29.16 -7.45
CA GLY A 213 20.88 29.16 -6.04
C GLY A 213 19.35 29.19 -5.82
N TYR A 214 18.89 29.57 -4.62
CA TYR A 214 17.47 29.53 -4.22
C TYR A 214 16.69 30.84 -4.52
N GLU A 215 17.31 32.01 -4.45
CA GLU A 215 16.57 33.27 -4.63
C GLU A 215 16.20 33.49 -6.08
N ALA A 216 17.18 33.26 -6.95
CA ALA A 216 16.98 33.04 -8.36
C ALA A 216 15.73 32.17 -8.56
N LEU A 217 15.73 31.05 -7.85
CA LEU A 217 14.74 29.99 -7.92
C LEU A 217 13.29 30.49 -7.77
N GLN A 218 13.05 31.60 -7.07
CA GLN A 218 11.73 32.24 -6.96
C GLN A 218 11.31 33.14 -8.13
N TYR A 219 12.26 33.76 -8.86
CA TYR A 219 11.99 34.88 -9.79
C TYR A 219 11.64 34.46 -11.21
N ARG A 220 12.65 34.14 -12.04
CA ARG A 220 12.48 33.86 -13.47
C ARG A 220 11.68 32.56 -13.66
N TYR A 221 11.46 31.82 -12.55
CA TYR A 221 10.24 31.09 -12.19
C TYR A 221 9.01 31.88 -12.66
N MET A 222 8.28 32.74 -11.94
CA MET A 222 7.00 33.36 -12.39
C MET A 222 6.93 34.01 -13.81
N GLN A 223 7.97 34.02 -14.63
CA GLN A 223 8.15 34.80 -15.85
C GLN A 223 7.79 34.20 -17.21
N ALA A 224 7.36 32.95 -17.38
CA ALA A 224 6.50 32.72 -18.55
C ALA A 224 5.41 31.69 -18.31
N VAL A 225 4.87 31.24 -19.43
CA VAL A 225 3.56 31.63 -19.96
C VAL A 225 3.61 31.19 -21.44
N PRO A 226 2.58 30.60 -22.06
CA PRO A 226 2.52 30.09 -23.45
C PRO A 226 3.13 30.94 -24.61
N LYS A 227 3.51 30.29 -25.73
CA LYS A 227 4.28 30.83 -26.90
C LYS A 227 3.31 30.97 -28.03
N LEU A 228 2.68 29.85 -28.37
CA LEU A 228 1.36 29.82 -28.97
C LEU A 228 0.41 29.77 -27.75
N THR A 229 -0.37 30.82 -27.48
CA THR A 229 -1.27 30.93 -26.32
C THR A 229 -2.73 30.92 -26.77
N TYR A 230 -3.66 30.40 -25.96
CA TYR A 230 -5.05 30.85 -26.01
C TYR A 230 -5.20 32.09 -25.19
N GLU A 231 -5.25 33.17 -25.95
CA GLU A 231 -5.52 34.51 -25.50
C GLU A 231 -6.71 34.52 -24.53
N ASN A 232 -6.58 35.31 -23.45
CA ASN A 232 -7.58 35.50 -22.40
C ASN A 232 -7.93 34.28 -21.51
N THR A 233 -7.37 33.10 -21.74
CA THR A 233 -7.63 31.95 -20.85
C THR A 233 -6.78 32.00 -19.58
N THR A 234 -7.33 31.55 -18.44
CA THR A 234 -6.48 31.15 -17.30
C THR A 234 -5.88 29.77 -17.53
N CYS A 235 -5.37 29.59 -18.74
CA CYS A 235 -4.69 28.43 -19.24
C CYS A 235 -3.38 28.83 -19.92
N GLY A 236 -2.49 29.34 -19.08
CA GLY A 236 -1.11 28.97 -19.14
C GLY A 236 -0.23 29.34 -17.97
N LEU A 237 -0.48 30.50 -17.40
CA LEU A 237 0.41 31.29 -16.55
C LEU A 237 0.96 30.57 -15.30
N PRO A 238 1.83 31.23 -14.51
CA PRO A 238 1.89 30.91 -13.11
C PRO A 238 0.58 31.29 -12.45
N ARG A 239 0.42 30.77 -11.25
CA ARG A 239 -0.54 31.30 -10.31
C ARG A 239 0.24 31.66 -9.04
N ASP A 240 -0.23 32.68 -8.34
CA ASP A 240 0.63 33.59 -7.59
C ASP A 240 1.06 33.05 -6.23
N ASP A 241 0.09 32.58 -5.45
CA ASP A 241 0.28 32.09 -4.10
C ASP A 241 1.01 30.73 -4.01
N SER A 242 1.56 30.22 -5.13
CA SER A 242 2.74 29.31 -5.23
C SER A 242 3.44 29.00 -3.92
N TRP A 243 3.98 30.05 -3.34
CA TRP A 243 5.00 29.97 -2.32
C TRP A 243 4.46 29.73 -0.92
N ILE A 244 3.13 29.65 -0.79
CA ILE A 244 2.44 29.50 0.49
C ILE A 244 2.04 28.03 0.71
N MET A 245 2.19 27.58 1.96
CA MET A 245 2.09 26.17 2.33
C MET A 245 0.69 25.70 2.78
N LEU A 246 -0.17 26.64 3.17
CA LEU A 246 -1.56 26.49 3.63
C LEU A 246 -2.34 27.75 3.19
N ARG A 247 -3.50 27.65 2.52
CA ARG A 247 -4.10 28.79 1.75
C ARG A 247 -5.65 28.90 1.78
N HIS A 248 -6.23 29.62 0.82
CA HIS A 248 -7.34 30.56 1.00
C HIS A 248 -8.75 29.95 1.09
N PRO A 249 -9.54 30.28 2.15
CA PRO A 249 -10.78 29.58 2.47
C PRO A 249 -11.99 29.54 1.53
N VAL A 250 -11.95 30.18 0.35
CA VAL A 250 -12.94 29.94 -0.72
C VAL A 250 -12.38 30.02 -2.15
N ASN A 251 -11.06 30.18 -2.38
CA ASN A 251 -10.48 30.45 -3.73
C ASN A 251 -9.24 29.60 -4.07
N SER A 252 -9.10 28.44 -3.41
CA SER A 252 -7.90 27.61 -3.37
C SER A 252 -8.19 26.13 -3.83
N ASP A 253 -7.23 25.15 -3.97
CA ASP A 253 -7.21 23.64 -4.33
C ASP A 253 -7.17 22.88 -3.00
N LEU A 254 -6.52 23.54 -2.09
CA LEU A 254 -5.89 23.01 -0.96
C LEU A 254 -6.04 24.14 0.07
N PRO A 255 -5.93 23.86 1.36
CA PRO A 255 -6.49 24.74 2.36
C PRO A 255 -5.61 25.04 3.56
N TRP A 256 -6.25 25.41 4.67
CA TRP A 256 -5.72 25.28 6.03
C TRP A 256 -6.71 24.65 7.05
N PRO A 257 -8.02 24.97 7.16
CA PRO A 257 -8.90 24.36 8.19
C PRO A 257 -9.47 23.04 7.68
N ALA A 258 -9.93 23.15 6.44
CA ALA A 258 -10.06 22.09 5.52
C ALA A 258 -8.72 21.30 5.39
N PHE A 259 -7.55 21.79 5.85
CA PHE A 259 -6.32 20.97 5.94
C PHE A 259 -6.34 20.13 7.20
N ILE A 260 -6.62 20.75 8.32
CA ILE A 260 -6.28 20.13 9.59
C ILE A 260 -7.32 19.10 9.99
N LEU A 261 -8.60 19.43 9.86
CA LEU A 261 -9.71 18.56 10.27
C LEU A 261 -9.93 17.39 9.29
N GLY A 262 -9.00 17.22 8.35
CA GLY A 262 -9.16 16.55 7.07
C GLY A 262 -7.93 15.75 6.65
N GLN A 263 -6.75 16.30 6.85
CA GLN A 263 -5.52 15.55 6.77
C GLN A 263 -5.16 14.99 8.11
N THR A 264 -5.91 15.32 9.17
CA THR A 264 -5.96 14.56 10.42
C THR A 264 -7.18 13.62 10.51
N PRO A 265 -7.97 13.47 9.44
CA PRO A 265 -8.46 12.13 9.12
C PRO A 265 -7.77 11.36 7.98
N ALA A 266 -7.35 11.90 6.87
CA ALA A 266 -6.78 11.16 5.73
C ALA A 266 -5.61 10.16 5.83
N SER A 267 -5.25 9.58 6.96
CA SER A 267 -4.10 8.70 7.09
C SER A 267 -4.01 8.05 8.47
N ILE A 268 -4.99 8.23 9.37
CA ILE A 268 -6.15 7.37 9.52
C ILE A 268 -6.43 6.38 8.39
N TRP A 269 -6.01 6.57 7.13
CA TRP A 269 -5.25 5.59 6.30
C TRP A 269 -3.76 5.57 6.65
N TYR A 270 -2.75 5.86 5.82
CA TYR A 270 -1.34 5.53 6.13
C TYR A 270 -1.13 4.12 6.62
N TRP A 271 -1.30 4.08 7.91
CA TRP A 271 -0.58 3.37 8.86
C TRP A 271 -1.46 3.54 10.08
N CYS A 272 -2.37 2.61 10.19
CA CYS A 272 -2.95 2.14 11.44
C CYS A 272 -3.36 0.69 11.21
N ALA A 273 -3.92 0.46 10.02
CA ALA A 273 -4.78 -0.68 9.81
C ALA A 273 -4.80 -1.21 8.37
N ASP A 274 -3.84 -0.86 7.49
CA ASP A 274 -3.66 -1.49 6.16
C ASP A 274 -3.37 -3.03 6.17
N GLN A 275 -2.91 -3.82 5.15
CA GLN A 275 -2.11 -5.18 5.05
C GLN A 275 -0.63 -5.73 4.38
N MET A 276 0.79 -5.50 4.19
CA MET A 276 2.18 -4.65 4.09
C MET A 276 2.92 -3.51 5.01
N MET A 277 2.42 -2.32 5.44
CA MET A 277 2.59 -1.44 6.64
C MET A 277 2.69 -1.99 8.11
N ILE A 278 2.01 -3.07 8.52
CA ILE A 278 2.14 -3.85 9.81
C ILE A 278 2.03 -5.47 9.79
N GLN A 279 2.74 -6.39 9.00
CA GLN A 279 3.51 -7.78 9.01
C GLN A 279 5.10 -7.97 9.36
N ARG A 280 6.14 -8.25 8.54
CA ARG A 280 7.60 -7.74 8.63
C ARG A 280 8.37 -7.52 9.97
N ALA A 281 7.97 -6.55 10.81
CA ALA A 281 8.81 -5.79 11.78
C ALA A 281 8.35 -5.35 13.17
N LEU A 282 7.08 -5.36 13.55
CA LEU A 282 6.74 -5.65 14.94
C LEU A 282 7.44 -6.97 15.00
N ALA A 283 8.65 -7.15 15.52
CA ALA A 283 9.48 -8.28 15.11
C ALA A 283 10.79 -8.62 15.76
N ALA A 284 11.68 -7.83 16.37
CA ALA A 284 11.68 -6.89 17.49
C ALA A 284 11.95 -7.30 18.98
N LYS A 285 13.05 -6.86 19.63
CA LYS A 285 13.37 -7.26 21.02
C LYS A 285 12.35 -6.80 22.05
N SER A 286 11.72 -5.64 21.86
CA SER A 286 11.03 -4.93 22.95
C SER A 286 10.08 -3.87 22.44
N LEU A 287 9.12 -3.38 23.23
CA LEU A 287 8.38 -2.13 23.01
C LEU A 287 9.32 -0.88 22.88
N SER A 288 10.64 -1.07 22.82
CA SER A 288 11.64 -0.05 22.49
C SER A 288 12.01 0.10 21.00
N HIS A 289 12.86 -0.73 20.37
CA HIS A 289 13.67 -0.25 19.22
C HIS A 289 12.90 0.26 18.00
N ALA A 290 11.62 -0.09 17.84
CA ALA A 290 10.81 0.57 16.85
C ALA A 290 10.70 2.02 17.18
N LYS A 291 10.37 2.38 18.42
CA LYS A 291 10.29 3.76 18.86
C LYS A 291 11.54 4.55 18.44
N GLY A 292 12.66 3.83 18.19
CA GLY A 292 13.91 4.25 17.58
C GLY A 292 13.99 4.12 16.07
N ALA A 293 13.52 3.06 15.44
CA ALA A 293 13.34 2.99 13.99
C ALA A 293 12.34 4.00 13.43
N THR A 294 11.37 4.40 14.24
CA THR A 294 10.36 5.40 13.94
C THR A 294 11.14 6.67 13.94
N VAL A 295 11.61 7.07 15.11
CA VAL A 295 12.47 8.21 15.36
C VAL A 295 13.71 8.30 14.47
N PHE A 296 14.31 7.19 14.04
CA PHE A 296 15.50 7.16 13.15
C PHE A 296 15.15 7.91 11.89
N ALA A 297 13.88 7.83 11.53
CA ALA A 297 13.37 8.55 10.43
C ALA A 297 13.61 10.00 10.59
N SER A 298 13.33 10.56 11.79
CA SER A 298 12.25 11.55 12.16
C SER A 298 12.40 13.25 12.21
N TYR A 299 13.32 14.85 10.76
CA TYR A 299 14.49 15.23 9.80
C TYR A 299 14.80 14.54 8.45
N VAL A 300 14.62 13.25 8.20
CA VAL A 300 14.46 12.74 6.85
C VAL A 300 13.03 13.05 6.37
N LYS A 301 12.29 14.00 7.02
CA LYS A 301 11.12 14.84 6.54
C LYS A 301 11.56 16.16 6.01
N ILE A 302 12.85 16.34 6.11
CA ILE A 302 13.49 17.60 5.99
C ILE A 302 14.59 17.36 4.96
N LEU A 303 15.36 16.25 4.95
CA LEU A 303 16.09 15.78 3.74
C LEU A 303 15.22 15.78 2.48
N PRO A 304 14.01 15.19 2.55
CA PRO A 304 13.01 15.45 1.59
C PRO A 304 12.90 16.86 1.16
N PHE A 305 12.69 17.81 2.09
CA PHE A 305 12.23 19.13 1.74
C PHE A 305 13.22 19.94 0.86
N PHE A 306 14.32 19.36 0.38
CA PHE A 306 15.33 20.02 -0.45
C PHE A 306 15.99 19.18 -1.50
N ILE A 307 16.33 17.91 -1.23
CA ILE A 307 17.14 17.12 -2.17
C ILE A 307 16.30 16.65 -3.39
N ILE A 308 15.14 17.32 -3.50
CA ILE A 308 13.77 16.95 -3.82
C ILE A 308 12.95 18.39 -3.90
N ILE A 309 11.62 18.61 -4.26
CA ILE A 309 10.63 19.82 -4.42
C ILE A 309 11.34 20.79 -5.25
N LEU A 310 12.30 21.40 -4.58
CA LEU A 310 12.85 22.63 -5.01
C LEU A 310 13.44 22.30 -6.36
N PRO A 311 14.20 21.23 -6.51
CA PRO A 311 14.44 20.37 -7.66
C PRO A 311 13.49 20.14 -8.84
N GLY A 312 12.20 20.45 -8.79
CA GLY A 312 11.26 20.21 -9.88
C GLY A 312 10.14 21.20 -9.87
N MET A 313 9.91 21.88 -8.78
CA MET A 313 9.83 23.32 -8.96
C MET A 313 11.05 23.91 -9.73
N ILE A 314 12.23 23.27 -9.66
CA ILE A 314 13.32 23.23 -10.63
C ILE A 314 12.85 22.39 -11.77
N SER A 315 11.69 22.75 -12.32
CA SER A 315 11.24 22.35 -13.62
C SER A 315 10.31 23.28 -14.39
N ARG A 316 10.16 24.52 -13.93
CA ARG A 316 9.60 25.61 -14.73
C ARG A 316 10.42 26.96 -14.33
N ALA A 317 11.48 27.55 -15.01
CA ALA A 317 11.76 28.73 -16.03
C ALA A 317 12.51 28.87 -17.62
N LEU A 318 12.94 27.98 -18.63
CA LEU A 318 14.15 27.95 -19.61
C LEU A 318 14.18 26.84 -20.69
N PHE A 319 13.72 25.60 -20.45
CA PHE A 319 13.53 24.72 -21.62
C PHE A 319 12.09 24.94 -21.95
N PRO A 320 11.77 25.79 -22.91
CA PRO A 320 9.63 26.04 -23.08
C PRO A 320 9.23 24.96 -23.96
N ASP A 321 8.60 25.38 -25.02
CA ASP A 321 8.36 24.68 -26.27
C ASP A 321 7.50 23.44 -26.16
N ASP A 322 7.40 22.84 -24.98
CA ASP A 322 6.75 21.59 -24.82
C ASP A 322 5.92 21.41 -23.52
N VAL A 323 6.45 21.56 -22.29
CA VAL A 323 5.83 21.14 -20.99
C VAL A 323 4.40 21.48 -20.70
N ALA A 324 3.83 22.37 -21.45
CA ALA A 324 2.82 23.31 -21.12
C ALA A 324 2.07 23.56 -22.46
N CYS A 325 1.71 22.45 -23.15
CA CYS A 325 0.47 21.90 -23.84
C CYS A 325 -1.10 21.73 -23.29
N VAL A 326 -2.09 22.69 -23.39
CA VAL A 326 -3.56 22.95 -23.45
C VAL A 326 -4.12 23.79 -24.75
N LEU A 327 -3.52 24.05 -25.98
CA LEU A 327 -3.81 24.17 -27.51
C LEU A 327 -3.50 22.88 -28.41
N PRO A 328 -4.42 22.05 -29.01
CA PRO A 328 -4.36 20.59 -28.86
C PRO A 328 -3.30 19.82 -29.59
N GLU A 329 -3.09 19.99 -30.90
CA GLU A 329 -2.13 19.14 -31.64
C GLU A 329 -0.65 19.31 -31.28
N GLU A 330 -0.45 19.89 -30.11
CA GLU A 330 0.75 20.08 -29.36
C GLU A 330 0.77 19.20 -28.04
N CYS A 331 -0.12 18.18 -27.83
CA CYS A 331 -0.23 17.17 -26.70
C CYS A 331 0.02 15.55 -26.80
N MET A 332 -0.46 14.73 -27.76
CA MET A 332 -0.07 13.40 -28.30
C MET A 332 1.15 13.02 -29.27
N ARG A 333 1.61 13.72 -30.36
CA ARG A 333 2.65 13.59 -31.50
C ARG A 333 3.88 12.73 -31.42
N ALA A 334 3.97 12.08 -30.29
CA ALA A 334 4.88 12.66 -29.36
C ALA A 334 4.69 12.04 -27.99
N CYS A 335 4.00 12.80 -27.12
CA CYS A 335 3.71 12.37 -25.79
C CYS A 335 2.73 11.24 -25.96
N GLY A 336 1.46 11.59 -26.04
CA GLY A 336 0.46 10.68 -26.51
C GLY A 336 -0.94 11.06 -26.14
N SER A 337 -1.16 12.02 -25.26
CA SER A 337 -2.48 12.26 -24.68
C SER A 337 -3.04 13.66 -24.91
N LYS A 338 -4.30 13.91 -24.59
CA LYS A 338 -5.06 15.05 -25.09
C LYS A 338 -4.99 16.29 -24.21
N SER A 339 -5.47 16.26 -22.97
CA SER A 339 -5.52 17.46 -22.09
C SER A 339 -4.18 18.23 -21.95
N SER A 340 -3.20 17.71 -21.20
CA SER A 340 -1.84 18.28 -21.01
C SER A 340 -0.68 17.26 -20.65
N CYS A 341 0.41 17.14 -21.43
CA CYS A 341 1.57 16.24 -21.14
C CYS A 341 2.75 16.73 -20.24
N TYR A 342 2.60 17.56 -19.20
CA TYR A 342 3.62 18.27 -18.39
C TYR A 342 4.50 17.19 -17.69
N ASN A 343 5.09 16.21 -18.39
CA ASN A 343 5.36 14.91 -17.79
C ASN A 343 6.51 13.86 -17.95
N SER A 344 7.78 14.00 -18.34
CA SER A 344 8.60 15.10 -18.83
C SER A 344 9.88 15.79 -18.03
N ALA A 345 10.07 16.81 -17.03
CA ALA A 345 10.44 17.11 -15.47
C ALA A 345 10.06 16.28 -14.00
N TYR A 346 10.25 14.99 -13.37
CA TYR A 346 10.89 13.48 -13.47
C TYR A 346 11.93 12.59 -14.47
N PRO A 347 12.14 12.54 -15.85
CA PRO A 347 13.39 12.39 -16.59
C PRO A 347 13.90 13.62 -17.41
N ARG A 348 13.34 14.31 -18.40
CA ARG A 348 14.06 15.42 -19.13
C ARG A 348 14.74 16.59 -18.41
N LEU A 349 14.57 16.83 -17.12
CA LEU A 349 15.62 17.53 -16.37
C LEU A 349 16.93 16.69 -16.56
N VAL A 350 17.00 15.38 -16.23
CA VAL A 350 18.17 14.46 -16.39
C VAL A 350 18.95 14.66 -17.63
N VAL A 351 18.25 14.87 -18.73
CA VAL A 351 18.76 14.77 -20.10
C VAL A 351 18.34 15.95 -20.96
N GLY A 352 17.95 17.01 -20.28
CA GLY A 352 19.02 17.95 -20.03
C GLY A 352 20.42 17.26 -19.98
N ILE A 353 20.88 16.69 -18.87
CA ILE A 353 22.26 16.93 -18.45
C ILE A 353 23.22 15.81 -17.89
N MET A 354 22.86 14.62 -17.33
CA MET A 354 23.79 13.98 -16.36
C MET A 354 25.12 13.49 -16.96
N PRO A 355 26.17 13.27 -16.15
CA PRO A 355 28.06 13.06 -17.17
C PRO A 355 27.88 11.74 -17.96
N ALA A 356 28.80 11.22 -18.76
CA ALA A 356 28.76 9.77 -19.07
C ALA A 356 28.86 8.91 -17.77
N GLY A 357 28.78 7.58 -17.89
CA GLY A 357 28.76 6.68 -16.73
C GLY A 357 27.44 6.76 -15.97
N PHE A 358 27.50 6.62 -14.65
CA PHE A 358 26.79 7.37 -13.61
C PHE A 358 25.26 7.59 -13.74
N LYS A 359 24.81 8.19 -14.86
CA LYS A 359 23.50 8.16 -15.53
C LYS A 359 22.96 6.74 -15.73
N GLY A 360 22.93 5.99 -14.65
CA GLY A 360 23.27 4.60 -14.72
C GLY A 360 23.23 3.89 -13.38
N ILE A 361 24.03 4.35 -12.42
CA ILE A 361 23.64 4.31 -11.00
C ILE A 361 22.48 5.29 -10.76
N MET A 362 22.04 5.99 -11.79
CA MET A 362 20.66 6.38 -11.91
C MET A 362 19.74 5.26 -12.32
N LEU A 363 20.10 4.66 -13.43
CA LEU A 363 19.15 3.95 -14.22
C LEU A 363 18.87 2.60 -13.57
N ALA A 364 19.92 1.91 -13.14
CA ALA A 364 19.83 1.23 -11.89
C ALA A 364 19.73 2.32 -10.86
N VAL A 365 18.53 2.59 -10.42
CA VAL A 365 18.24 2.81 -9.02
C VAL A 365 16.72 2.89 -8.94
N MET A 366 16.11 3.92 -9.48
CA MET A 366 14.69 4.20 -9.42
C MET A 366 13.93 2.96 -9.73
N LEU A 367 14.39 2.37 -10.81
CA LEU A 367 13.84 1.24 -11.43
C LEU A 367 13.67 -0.01 -10.57
N ALA A 368 14.14 -0.13 -9.33
CA ALA A 368 14.08 -1.35 -8.53
C ALA A 368 13.69 -1.13 -7.10
N ALA A 369 13.38 0.09 -6.68
CA ALA A 369 12.27 0.13 -5.76
C ALA A 369 10.92 0.12 -6.44
N LEU A 370 10.79 0.09 -7.77
CA LEU A 370 9.64 -0.66 -8.29
C LEU A 370 9.76 -2.13 -7.89
N MET A 371 10.97 -2.66 -7.62
CA MET A 371 11.08 -3.89 -6.86
C MET A 371 10.88 -3.78 -5.39
N SER A 372 11.51 -2.92 -4.62
CA SER A 372 11.07 -2.76 -3.24
C SER A 372 9.59 -2.55 -3.07
N ASP A 373 8.99 -2.00 -4.12
CA ASP A 373 7.60 -1.79 -4.25
C ASP A 373 6.93 -3.01 -4.37
N LEU A 374 7.09 -3.57 -5.53
CA LEU A 374 6.16 -4.53 -5.87
C LEU A 374 6.67 -5.73 -5.04
N THR A 375 7.94 -5.97 -4.69
CA THR A 375 8.36 -6.97 -3.67
C THR A 375 8.09 -6.54 -2.26
N SER A 376 7.38 -5.44 -2.09
CA SER A 376 6.51 -5.13 -0.97
C SER A 376 4.99 -4.94 -1.35
N ILE A 377 4.62 -5.03 -2.63
CA ILE A 377 3.36 -5.22 -3.30
C ILE A 377 3.07 -6.49 -4.13
N PHE A 378 3.78 -7.72 -4.24
CA PHE A 378 3.54 -9.26 -4.45
C PHE A 378 3.12 -10.53 -3.40
N ASN A 379 3.07 -11.02 -2.09
CA ASN A 379 3.17 -10.96 -0.55
C ASN A 379 2.32 -10.05 0.39
N SER A 380 1.29 -9.39 -0.12
CA SER A 380 0.34 -8.55 0.58
C SER A 380 -0.91 -8.23 -0.28
N THR A 381 -1.08 -8.66 -1.52
CA THR A 381 -2.33 -8.77 -2.33
C THR A 381 -2.68 -10.12 -3.09
N SER A 382 -2.04 -11.32 -2.90
CA SER A 382 -2.56 -12.76 -2.85
C SER A 382 -2.17 -13.76 -1.68
N THR A 383 -2.45 -13.40 -0.43
CA THR A 383 -2.65 -14.00 0.93
C THR A 383 -3.91 -13.32 1.62
N MET A 384 -5.10 -13.17 0.95
CA MET A 384 -6.61 -13.34 1.16
C MET A 384 -7.39 -14.20 0.03
N PHE A 385 -6.96 -15.46 -0.26
CA PHE A 385 -7.27 -16.91 -0.57
C PHE A 385 -6.52 -18.27 0.11
N THR A 386 -5.64 -18.83 1.09
CA THR A 386 -4.64 -19.02 2.38
C THR A 386 -4.77 -18.98 3.96
N LEU A 387 -5.01 -17.93 4.73
CA LEU A 387 -5.08 -17.88 6.18
C LEU A 387 -6.25 -16.99 6.67
N ASP A 388 -7.16 -16.67 5.74
CA ASP A 388 -8.20 -15.65 5.84
C ASP A 388 -9.61 -16.07 5.49
N LEU A 389 -9.94 -16.91 4.45
CA LEU A 389 -11.21 -17.64 3.92
C LEU A 389 -11.14 -19.24 3.94
N TRP A 390 -10.80 -19.93 5.01
CA TRP A 390 -11.18 -21.27 5.51
C TRP A 390 -11.47 -21.48 7.10
N PRO A 391 -12.67 -21.56 7.81
CA PRO A 391 -13.66 -20.53 8.28
C PRO A 391 -15.20 -20.78 8.04
N ARG A 392 -15.68 -20.82 6.79
CA ARG A 392 -16.93 -21.35 6.15
C ARG A 392 -16.79 -22.22 4.78
N LEU A 393 -16.38 -23.54 4.64
CA LEU A 393 -16.13 -24.61 3.56
C LEU A 393 -15.12 -25.91 3.78
N ARG A 394 -14.37 -26.37 4.84
CA ARG A 394 -13.55 -27.64 5.18
C ARG A 394 -12.70 -27.77 6.57
N PRO A 395 -12.90 -27.22 7.80
CA PRO A 395 -12.05 -26.25 8.57
C PRO A 395 -10.55 -26.51 8.83
N LYS A 396 -9.94 -27.56 8.26
CA LYS A 396 -8.68 -28.15 8.75
C LYS A 396 -7.53 -28.22 7.72
N ALA A 397 -7.42 -27.36 6.70
CA ALA A 397 -6.60 -27.79 5.56
C ALA A 397 -5.08 -27.85 5.79
N LYS A 398 -4.44 -28.39 4.76
CA LYS A 398 -3.39 -29.36 4.83
C LYS A 398 -2.08 -28.86 5.51
N THR A 399 -1.16 -29.70 5.98
CA THR A 399 0.11 -29.27 6.66
C THR A 399 1.13 -28.49 5.78
N ARG A 400 1.80 -29.10 4.77
CA ARG A 400 2.48 -28.37 3.65
C ARG A 400 1.44 -27.94 2.64
N GLU A 401 0.30 -27.55 3.16
CA GLU A 401 -0.71 -26.90 2.39
C GLU A 401 -0.22 -25.47 2.01
N LEU A 402 -1.10 -24.48 2.13
CA LEU A 402 -1.02 -23.01 2.13
C LEU A 402 -0.23 -22.38 1.03
N LEU A 403 1.06 -22.53 1.13
CA LEU A 403 2.01 -21.54 0.65
C LEU A 403 1.85 -21.26 -0.83
N VAL A 404 1.55 -22.32 -1.56
CA VAL A 404 1.35 -22.30 -2.98
C VAL A 404 -0.10 -21.96 -3.40
N VAL A 405 -1.11 -21.97 -2.51
CA VAL A 405 -2.39 -21.23 -2.65
C VAL A 405 -2.07 -19.75 -2.62
N GLY A 406 -1.31 -19.33 -1.60
CA GLY A 406 -0.62 -18.04 -1.53
C GLY A 406 -0.20 -17.67 -2.92
N LYS A 407 0.69 -18.53 -3.44
CA LYS A 407 1.31 -18.44 -4.75
C LYS A 407 0.43 -18.55 -6.00
N LEU A 408 -0.90 -18.59 -5.94
CA LEU A 408 -1.80 -18.52 -7.11
C LEU A 408 -3.31 -18.45 -6.65
N PHE A 409 -3.66 -17.61 -5.66
CA PHE A 409 -4.43 -16.38 -5.98
C PHE A 409 -3.47 -15.27 -6.39
N VAL A 410 -2.13 -15.45 -6.32
CA VAL A 410 -1.12 -14.71 -7.10
C VAL A 410 -1.63 -14.32 -8.49
N VAL A 411 -1.37 -15.13 -9.52
CA VAL A 411 -1.46 -14.78 -10.94
C VAL A 411 -2.83 -14.21 -11.34
N ILE A 412 -3.86 -14.44 -10.54
CA ILE A 412 -5.24 -14.00 -10.72
C ILE A 412 -5.30 -12.56 -11.07
N LEU A 413 -4.57 -11.81 -10.28
CA LEU A 413 -4.95 -10.46 -10.10
C LEU A 413 -4.46 -9.71 -11.33
N VAL A 414 -3.21 -9.97 -11.80
CA VAL A 414 -2.34 -9.05 -12.57
C VAL A 414 -2.80 -8.75 -13.98
N VAL A 415 -4.04 -9.13 -14.22
CA VAL A 415 -4.73 -8.99 -15.44
C VAL A 415 -6.09 -8.16 -15.37
N VAL A 416 -7.09 -8.19 -14.42
CA VAL A 416 -8.46 -7.48 -14.57
C VAL A 416 -8.37 -5.94 -14.42
N SER A 417 -7.20 -5.43 -14.12
CA SER A 417 -6.87 -4.03 -14.03
C SER A 417 -5.96 -3.63 -15.17
N VAL A 418 -5.27 -4.54 -15.87
CA VAL A 418 -4.70 -4.30 -17.25
C VAL A 418 -5.85 -3.79 -18.08
N ALA A 419 -6.93 -4.45 -17.76
CA ALA A 419 -8.31 -4.34 -18.00
C ALA A 419 -9.03 -3.09 -17.51
N TRP A 420 -8.49 -2.32 -16.60
CA TRP A 420 -9.05 -1.04 -16.20
C TRP A 420 -8.25 0.10 -16.83
N VAL A 421 -6.96 -0.13 -17.05
CA VAL A 421 -5.96 0.85 -17.46
C VAL A 421 -6.50 2.04 -18.20
N PRO A 422 -6.64 2.00 -19.52
CA PRO A 422 -6.94 3.21 -20.19
C PRO A 422 -8.29 3.85 -19.89
N ILE A 423 -9.36 3.27 -19.27
CA ILE A 423 -10.44 4.18 -18.78
C ILE A 423 -9.83 5.16 -17.78
N ILE A 424 -8.79 4.76 -17.04
CA ILE A 424 -8.09 5.71 -16.19
C ILE A 424 -7.54 6.85 -17.03
N GLU A 425 -6.90 6.50 -18.12
CA GLU A 425 -6.40 7.50 -18.99
C GLU A 425 -7.55 8.46 -19.45
N GLU A 426 -8.87 8.21 -19.47
CA GLU A 426 -9.86 9.29 -19.84
C GLU A 426 -9.81 10.46 -18.88
N ILE A 427 -9.49 10.19 -17.63
CA ILE A 427 -10.27 10.85 -16.62
C ILE A 427 -9.45 11.92 -15.89
N GLN A 428 -8.11 12.03 -16.09
CA GLN A 428 -7.26 12.96 -15.33
C GLN A 428 -7.51 14.43 -15.28
N GLY A 429 -8.19 14.98 -16.28
CA GLY A 429 -8.57 16.38 -16.27
C GLY A 429 -7.36 17.31 -16.36
N GLY A 430 -6.49 17.23 -15.36
CA GLY A 430 -5.15 16.88 -15.74
C GLY A 430 -4.29 15.91 -14.94
N GLN A 431 -4.70 15.39 -13.80
CA GLN A 431 -3.88 15.53 -12.60
C GLN A 431 -3.80 14.26 -11.77
N LEU A 432 -2.63 13.60 -11.79
CA LEU A 432 -2.45 12.25 -11.27
C LEU A 432 -2.36 12.59 -9.87
N PHE A 433 -1.31 13.20 -9.40
CA PHE A 433 -1.21 13.28 -7.98
C PHE A 433 -2.34 13.87 -7.23
N ILE A 434 -3.18 14.74 -7.79
CA ILE A 434 -4.50 14.88 -7.21
C ILE A 434 -5.35 13.80 -7.81
N TYR A 435 -5.08 12.59 -7.34
CA TYR A 435 -5.89 11.43 -7.52
C TYR A 435 -5.59 10.18 -6.69
N ILE A 436 -4.37 9.87 -6.16
CA ILE A 436 -4.24 8.72 -5.20
C ILE A 436 -5.07 8.93 -3.95
N GLN A 437 -5.69 10.09 -3.87
CA GLN A 437 -6.37 10.69 -2.77
C GLN A 437 -7.57 11.56 -3.20
N LYS A 438 -7.97 11.40 -4.47
CA LYS A 438 -9.30 11.67 -4.90
C LYS A 438 -10.02 10.36 -4.52
N VAL A 439 -9.31 9.21 -4.60
CA VAL A 439 -9.50 8.00 -3.78
C VAL A 439 -9.79 8.34 -2.37
N GLY A 440 -8.77 9.07 -1.94
CA GLY A 440 -8.54 9.85 -0.77
C GLY A 440 -9.73 10.46 -0.26
N ALA A 441 -10.73 10.72 -1.08
CA ALA A 441 -11.62 11.78 -0.81
C ALA A 441 -13.08 11.47 -0.85
N TYR A 442 -13.52 10.41 -1.51
CA TYR A 442 -14.91 9.95 -1.35
C TYR A 442 -15.01 8.49 -1.01
N LEU A 443 -13.90 7.93 -0.46
CA LEU A 443 -13.84 6.64 0.21
C LEU A 443 -13.84 6.55 1.74
N ALA A 444 -12.85 5.96 2.35
CA ALA A 444 -13.06 5.21 3.57
C ALA A 444 -12.70 5.77 4.96
N PRO A 445 -13.01 7.01 5.33
CA PRO A 445 -12.97 7.53 6.67
C PRO A 445 -14.08 7.10 7.52
N PRO A 446 -15.09 6.42 7.03
CA PRO A 446 -15.75 5.51 7.91
C PRO A 446 -14.73 4.64 8.70
N ILE A 447 -13.50 4.29 8.27
CA ILE A 447 -12.49 3.70 9.18
C ILE A 447 -11.91 4.70 10.14
N ALA A 448 -11.95 5.97 9.84
CA ALA A 448 -12.05 6.99 10.86
C ALA A 448 -13.46 7.02 11.56
N ALA A 449 -14.12 5.86 11.86
CA ALA A 449 -15.10 5.48 12.94
C ALA A 449 -15.49 3.90 13.02
N VAL A 450 -15.26 2.77 13.80
CA VAL A 450 -14.76 2.01 15.07
C VAL A 450 -13.59 2.21 16.14
N TYR A 451 -12.27 2.06 15.94
CA TYR A 451 -11.18 2.27 16.93
C TYR A 451 -11.02 3.65 17.62
N LEU A 452 -10.34 4.67 17.00
CA LEU A 452 -9.81 5.93 17.60
C LEU A 452 -10.61 6.45 18.84
N ILE A 453 -11.36 7.56 18.79
CA ILE A 453 -12.25 8.28 19.76
C ILE A 453 -12.15 8.20 21.33
N ALA A 454 -11.33 7.34 21.95
CA ALA A 454 -10.86 7.38 23.35
C ALA A 454 -11.82 7.09 24.56
N ILE A 455 -12.55 8.08 25.12
CA ILE A 455 -12.57 8.21 26.61
C ILE A 455 -13.92 8.30 27.38
N LEU A 456 -14.97 8.94 26.87
CA LEU A 456 -15.94 9.70 27.71
C LEU A 456 -16.90 9.01 28.73
N TRP A 457 -17.58 7.88 28.43
CA TRP A 457 -18.95 7.65 28.99
C TRP A 457 -19.42 6.15 29.01
N LYS A 458 -20.69 5.81 28.70
CA LYS A 458 -21.25 4.44 28.49
C LYS A 458 -22.02 4.27 27.13
N ARG A 459 -22.21 3.04 26.57
CA ARG A 459 -22.85 2.51 25.29
C ARG A 459 -22.08 2.45 23.82
N MET A 460 -21.50 1.52 22.90
CA MET A 460 -20.83 0.18 22.27
C MET A 460 -21.26 -1.31 22.10
N ASN A 461 -21.19 -1.82 20.88
CA ASN A 461 -20.64 -3.15 20.56
C ASN A 461 -20.73 -3.19 19.03
N GLU A 462 -21.55 -4.04 18.45
CA GLU A 462 -21.60 -4.24 17.01
C GLU A 462 -22.34 -3.12 16.25
N LYS A 463 -23.66 -3.01 16.42
CA LYS A 463 -24.59 -2.73 15.31
C LYS A 463 -24.43 -1.46 14.45
N GLY A 464 -23.68 -0.45 14.86
CA GLY A 464 -23.34 0.77 14.10
C GLY A 464 -21.91 1.22 14.24
N ALA A 465 -21.05 0.32 14.68
CA ALA A 465 -19.96 0.01 13.79
C ALA A 465 -20.62 -0.52 12.51
N PHE A 466 -21.43 -1.54 12.73
CA PHE A 466 -21.91 -2.42 11.71
C PHE A 466 -22.69 -1.58 10.64
N TRP A 467 -23.78 -0.84 10.94
CA TRP A 467 -24.55 0.00 9.96
C TRP A 467 -23.73 1.15 9.32
N ALA A 468 -22.43 1.33 9.67
CA ALA A 468 -21.59 2.49 9.41
C ALA A 468 -20.47 2.32 8.41
N LEU A 469 -19.97 1.09 8.30
CA LEU A 469 -19.66 0.66 6.95
C LEU A 469 -20.86 0.98 6.08
N MET A 470 -22.03 0.57 6.59
CA MET A 470 -23.25 0.35 5.86
C MET A 470 -23.83 1.61 5.20
N MET A 471 -24.56 2.60 5.76
CA MET A 471 -25.47 3.48 4.94
C MET A 471 -24.94 3.98 3.63
N GLY A 472 -23.65 4.14 3.61
CA GLY A 472 -22.82 4.20 2.51
C GLY A 472 -21.72 3.19 2.47
N LEU A 473 -22.00 2.06 1.82
CA LEU A 473 -21.36 1.85 0.52
C LEU A 473 -21.86 2.88 -0.52
N PHE A 474 -23.14 3.33 -0.40
CA PHE A 474 -24.04 4.37 -0.99
C PHE A 474 -23.35 5.66 -1.47
N VAL A 475 -23.96 6.84 -1.35
CA VAL A 475 -23.47 8.23 -1.51
C VAL A 475 -21.98 8.65 -1.27
N GLY A 476 -20.99 7.76 -1.29
CA GLY A 476 -19.72 7.98 -1.96
C GLY A 476 -19.96 7.79 -3.46
N LEU A 477 -21.12 7.20 -3.78
CA LEU A 477 -21.71 6.85 -5.05
C LEU A 477 -22.90 7.72 -5.62
N THR A 478 -24.06 7.97 -4.96
CA THR A 478 -25.22 8.80 -5.47
C THR A 478 -25.01 10.31 -5.37
N ARG A 479 -23.82 10.63 -5.85
CA ARG A 479 -22.90 11.78 -5.58
C ARG A 479 -22.39 11.63 -7.13
N MET A 480 -21.61 10.62 -7.61
CA MET A 480 -20.46 10.75 -8.55
C MET A 480 -20.19 9.64 -9.55
N VAL A 481 -20.92 8.55 -9.54
CA VAL A 481 -20.34 7.32 -10.09
C VAL A 481 -20.34 7.17 -11.59
N LEU A 482 -21.31 7.69 -12.35
CA LEU A 482 -21.51 9.11 -12.61
C LEU A 482 -20.15 9.82 -12.82
N ASP A 483 -19.98 11.12 -12.55
CA ASP A 483 -18.76 11.96 -12.58
C ASP A 483 -17.37 11.47 -12.98
N PHE A 484 -16.93 10.29 -12.60
CA PHE A 484 -16.11 9.47 -13.50
C PHE A 484 -16.38 9.81 -14.98
N SER A 485 -17.66 9.84 -15.35
CA SER A 485 -18.19 10.27 -16.63
C SER A 485 -18.18 11.79 -16.80
N HIS A 486 -18.30 12.57 -15.73
CA HIS A 486 -18.17 14.05 -15.79
C HIS A 486 -16.94 14.65 -15.10
N PRO A 487 -15.73 14.31 -15.58
CA PRO A 487 -14.48 14.97 -15.25
C PRO A 487 -14.55 16.51 -15.34
N PRO A 488 -13.46 17.20 -14.98
CA PRO A 488 -13.36 18.57 -15.45
C PRO A 488 -13.48 18.66 -16.98
N PRO A 489 -13.85 19.85 -17.47
CA PRO A 489 -13.78 20.17 -18.87
C PRO A 489 -12.33 20.08 -19.37
N SER A 490 -12.14 19.96 -20.69
CA SER A 490 -10.95 20.56 -21.31
C SER A 490 -10.95 22.05 -20.93
N CYS A 491 -9.82 22.71 -20.82
CA CYS A 491 -9.91 24.16 -20.64
C CYS A 491 -10.45 24.80 -21.97
N ASN A 492 -10.96 26.04 -21.93
CA ASN A 492 -11.98 26.63 -22.85
C ASN A 492 -13.38 26.03 -22.76
N GLU A 493 -13.56 24.76 -22.42
CA GLU A 493 -14.91 24.23 -22.23
C GLU A 493 -15.52 24.81 -20.93
N ASP A 494 -16.77 25.22 -21.03
CA ASP A 494 -17.45 25.95 -19.97
C ASP A 494 -17.75 25.01 -18.79
N GLU A 495 -17.67 25.49 -17.55
CA GLU A 495 -17.92 24.68 -16.35
C GLU A 495 -19.47 24.49 -16.18
N TYR A 496 -20.08 23.70 -17.06
CA TYR A 496 -21.49 23.39 -17.38
C TYR A 496 -22.42 22.83 -16.26
N ARG A 497 -22.24 23.20 -14.99
CA ARG A 497 -22.57 22.30 -13.85
C ARG A 497 -23.52 22.82 -12.74
N PRO A 498 -24.12 21.94 -11.90
CA PRO A 498 -24.79 22.32 -10.65
C PRO A 498 -23.77 22.71 -9.57
N LEU A 499 -24.29 22.97 -8.38
CA LEU A 499 -23.49 23.15 -7.18
C LEU A 499 -22.79 21.88 -6.70
N VAL A 500 -23.20 20.69 -7.11
CA VAL A 500 -22.71 19.50 -6.44
C VAL A 500 -21.27 19.12 -6.89
N ILE A 501 -20.76 19.57 -8.07
CA ILE A 501 -19.28 19.62 -8.38
C ILE A 501 -18.59 20.69 -7.50
N ARG A 502 -19.35 21.68 -7.03
CA ARG A 502 -18.95 23.11 -7.03
C ARG A 502 -19.15 23.93 -5.73
N LEU A 503 -20.00 23.55 -4.76
CA LEU A 503 -19.78 23.74 -3.30
C LEU A 503 -19.07 22.33 -2.74
N ASN A 504 -16.88 21.64 -2.23
CA ASN A 504 -15.74 20.73 -2.70
C ASN A 504 -15.36 19.39 -1.96
N PHE A 505 -14.41 18.53 -2.47
CA PHE A 505 -13.87 17.28 -1.83
C PHE A 505 -13.88 17.26 -0.30
N MET A 506 -13.36 18.26 0.35
CA MET A 506 -13.31 18.40 1.77
C MET A 506 -14.52 18.86 2.47
N TYR A 507 -15.37 19.73 1.95
CA TYR A 507 -15.90 20.65 2.95
C TYR A 507 -16.93 20.09 3.90
N PHE A 508 -18.02 19.50 3.41
CA PHE A 508 -17.95 18.34 2.55
C PHE A 508 -16.98 17.28 3.13
N ALA A 509 -16.10 16.44 2.56
CA ALA A 509 -15.54 15.31 3.38
C ALA A 509 -14.87 15.41 4.83
N MET A 510 -14.80 16.53 5.53
CA MET A 510 -14.81 16.61 7.02
C MET A 510 -16.19 16.31 7.57
N ILE A 511 -17.19 16.76 6.83
CA ILE A 511 -18.54 16.23 6.62
C ILE A 511 -18.51 14.82 5.96
N LEU A 512 -17.35 14.19 5.83
CA LEU A 512 -17.18 12.74 5.89
C LEU A 512 -16.69 12.47 7.36
N PHE A 513 -15.66 13.08 7.96
CA PHE A 513 -15.27 12.83 9.40
C PHE A 513 -16.17 13.21 10.60
N TRP A 514 -16.24 14.47 11.04
CA TRP A 514 -16.45 14.88 12.47
C TRP A 514 -17.80 14.55 13.08
N ILE A 515 -18.82 14.37 12.24
CA ILE A 515 -20.12 13.86 12.62
C ILE A 515 -20.36 12.45 12.07
N THR A 516 -19.57 11.80 11.20
CA THR A 516 -19.57 10.31 11.35
C THR A 516 -19.07 9.96 12.71
N LEU A 517 -18.06 10.63 13.23
CA LEU A 517 -17.66 10.46 14.61
C LEU A 517 -18.83 10.73 15.60
N LEU A 518 -19.91 11.44 15.21
CA LEU A 518 -21.22 11.48 15.91
C LEU A 518 -22.12 10.27 15.63
N THR A 519 -22.08 9.79 14.41
CA THR A 519 -23.14 8.97 13.82
C THR A 519 -22.72 7.47 13.98
N ALA A 520 -21.44 7.23 14.21
CA ALA A 520 -20.91 6.62 15.41
C ALA A 520 -21.73 6.94 16.66
N VAL A 521 -21.20 7.83 17.52
CA VAL A 521 -21.55 8.16 18.92
C VAL A 521 -23.02 8.06 19.34
N VAL A 522 -24.01 8.11 18.47
CA VAL A 522 -25.41 7.94 18.84
C VAL A 522 -25.92 6.48 18.75
N VAL A 523 -25.70 5.66 17.70
CA VAL A 523 -26.41 4.35 17.56
C VAL A 523 -26.33 3.46 18.80
N SER A 524 -25.10 3.21 19.26
CA SER A 524 -24.88 2.29 20.36
C SER A 524 -25.56 2.73 21.62
N LEU A 525 -25.81 4.03 21.76
CA LEU A 525 -26.43 4.58 22.94
C LEU A 525 -27.79 3.92 23.20
N PHE A 526 -28.52 3.49 22.16
CA PHE A 526 -29.87 2.96 22.36
C PHE A 526 -29.95 1.42 22.26
N THR A 527 -29.05 0.71 21.56
CA THR A 527 -29.17 -0.75 21.31
C THR A 527 -28.08 -1.61 21.98
N GLU A 528 -28.37 -2.94 22.25
CA GLU A 528 -28.57 -4.79 24.49
C GLU A 528 -27.44 -5.74 25.21
N PRO A 529 -26.38 -5.37 26.04
CA PRO A 529 -25.36 -4.28 26.21
C PRO A 529 -23.90 -4.67 25.69
N PRO A 530 -22.76 -3.99 26.04
CA PRO A 530 -21.47 -4.31 25.46
C PRO A 530 -21.06 -5.67 25.99
N GLU A 531 -21.40 -6.72 25.26
CA GLU A 531 -21.33 -8.13 25.64
C GLU A 531 -20.01 -8.30 26.45
N SER A 532 -19.88 -8.23 27.78
CA SER A 532 -18.61 -7.89 28.47
C SER A 532 -17.53 -8.99 28.60
N PHE A 533 -17.06 -9.57 27.48
CA PHE A 533 -15.87 -10.43 27.42
C PHE A 533 -14.94 -10.35 26.15
N ARG A 534 -15.04 -9.32 25.29
CA ARG A 534 -13.95 -8.73 24.40
C ARG A 534 -13.71 -7.10 24.24
N ILE A 535 -13.16 -5.96 24.89
CA ILE A 535 -12.35 -5.19 26.02
C ILE A 535 -10.81 -5.44 26.24
N ILE A 536 -10.23 -5.93 27.35
CA ILE A 536 -8.83 -6.40 27.71
C ILE A 536 -7.68 -6.27 26.69
N ARG A 537 -6.38 -6.19 27.11
CA ARG A 537 -5.13 -6.49 26.32
C ARG A 537 -5.04 -5.98 24.87
N THR A 538 -5.89 -5.04 24.51
CA THR A 538 -6.16 -4.55 23.15
C THR A 538 -6.43 -3.05 23.18
N THR A 539 -6.63 -2.51 24.38
CA THR A 539 -7.09 -1.15 24.58
C THR A 539 -6.02 -0.19 25.06
N TYR A 540 -6.27 1.13 25.07
CA TYR A 540 -5.27 2.02 25.64
C TYR A 540 -5.34 2.32 27.13
N PRO A 541 -6.46 2.80 27.71
CA PRO A 541 -6.48 3.53 28.98
C PRO A 541 -5.79 2.89 30.20
N THR A 542 -6.52 2.28 31.13
CA THR A 542 -5.95 1.74 32.39
C THR A 542 -4.98 0.56 32.13
N ARG A 543 -4.16 0.11 33.09
CA ARG A 543 -2.74 -0.38 32.92
C ARG A 543 -2.33 -1.38 31.78
N LEU A 544 -2.04 -2.67 32.03
CA LEU A 544 -1.44 -3.68 31.11
C LEU A 544 -1.73 -5.12 31.63
N ASP A 545 -2.64 -5.88 31.03
CA ASP A 545 -3.48 -6.75 31.86
C ASP A 545 -3.56 -8.23 31.47
N LYS A 546 -3.29 -9.21 32.36
CA LYS A 546 -2.98 -10.64 32.05
C LYS A 546 -3.97 -11.81 32.41
N ARG A 547 -5.22 -11.66 32.92
CA ARG A 547 -6.13 -12.81 33.25
C ARG A 547 -6.23 -13.63 31.95
N GLN A 548 -6.27 -14.97 32.03
CA GLN A 548 -6.37 -15.75 30.80
C GLN A 548 -7.67 -15.35 30.10
N ARG A 549 -7.72 -15.31 28.76
CA ARG A 549 -9.02 -15.03 28.15
C ARG A 549 -9.83 -16.29 28.21
N ASP A 550 -10.98 -16.19 27.58
CA ASP A 550 -11.57 -17.29 26.84
C ASP A 550 -11.84 -16.95 25.31
N ASP A 551 -10.88 -17.09 24.37
CA ASP A 551 -11.08 -17.31 22.89
C ASP A 551 -9.91 -17.99 22.07
N GLU A 552 -8.73 -18.15 22.68
CA GLU A 552 -7.49 -18.91 22.41
C GLU A 552 -7.39 -20.39 23.01
N ILE A 553 -8.48 -21.10 23.39
CA ILE A 553 -8.56 -22.49 24.00
C ILE A 553 -9.83 -23.25 23.54
N GLU A 554 -10.98 -22.67 23.18
CA GLU A 554 -11.86 -23.37 22.20
C GLU A 554 -11.03 -23.64 20.93
N GLU A 555 -10.16 -22.67 20.62
CA GLU A 555 -9.09 -22.73 19.64
C GLU A 555 -7.89 -23.67 19.98
N LYS A 556 -7.78 -24.21 21.21
CA LYS A 556 -6.82 -25.29 21.56
C LYS A 556 -7.52 -26.65 21.72
N ALA A 557 -8.72 -26.72 22.29
CA ALA A 557 -9.60 -27.90 22.34
C ALA A 557 -9.91 -28.41 20.91
N THR A 558 -10.18 -27.48 19.99
CA THR A 558 -10.30 -27.78 18.54
C THR A 558 -8.96 -28.25 17.92
N LEU A 559 -7.81 -28.01 18.56
CA LEU A 559 -6.50 -28.54 18.14
C LEU A 559 -6.18 -29.89 18.78
N THR A 560 -6.54 -30.16 20.04
CA THR A 560 -6.35 -31.47 20.69
C THR A 560 -7.20 -32.54 20.00
N HIS A 561 -8.50 -32.31 19.81
CA HIS A 561 -9.40 -33.27 19.14
C HIS A 561 -9.06 -33.55 17.66
N VAL A 562 -8.17 -32.78 17.03
CA VAL A 562 -7.70 -33.04 15.65
C VAL A 562 -6.45 -33.92 15.62
N ALA A 563 -5.77 -34.14 16.74
CA ALA A 563 -4.61 -35.03 16.84
C ALA A 563 -5.02 -36.51 16.90
N GLU A 564 -5.97 -36.85 17.77
CA GLU A 564 -6.45 -38.23 18.03
C GLU A 564 -7.02 -38.88 16.76
N ASP A 565 -7.80 -38.09 16.00
CA ASP A 565 -8.47 -38.34 14.71
C ASP A 565 -7.49 -38.69 13.55
N THR A 566 -6.18 -38.86 13.83
CA THR A 566 -5.13 -39.20 12.84
C THR A 566 -4.22 -40.38 13.20
N SER A 567 -4.52 -41.12 14.28
CA SER A 567 -3.90 -42.42 14.53
C SER A 567 -4.47 -43.51 13.58
N PRO A 568 -3.63 -44.41 13.01
CA PRO A 568 -4.13 -45.55 12.24
C PRO A 568 -4.70 -46.63 13.18
N PRO A 569 -5.70 -47.42 12.75
CA PRO A 569 -6.22 -48.51 13.57
C PRO A 569 -5.15 -49.58 13.81
N ALA A 570 -4.96 -49.96 15.07
CA ALA A 570 -3.99 -50.98 15.47
C ALA A 570 -4.54 -52.40 15.20
N GLY A 571 -4.21 -52.97 14.04
CA GLY A 571 -4.52 -54.35 13.70
C GLY A 571 -4.10 -54.70 12.27
N GLN A 572 -3.66 -55.95 12.07
CA GLN A 572 -3.26 -56.53 10.78
C GLN A 572 -2.03 -55.90 10.12
N ASN A 573 -0.84 -56.40 10.46
CA ASN A 573 -0.10 -57.30 9.56
C ASN A 573 1.19 -57.80 10.22
N GLU A 574 1.21 -59.08 10.59
CA GLU A 574 2.44 -59.86 10.65
C GLU A 574 2.81 -60.35 9.23
N GLU A 575 3.80 -61.23 9.11
CA GLU A 575 4.28 -61.82 7.84
C GLU A 575 4.88 -60.85 6.80
N ALA A 576 6.16 -60.53 6.96
CA ALA A 576 7.19 -60.97 5.98
C ALA A 576 8.60 -60.53 6.42
N SER A 577 9.53 -61.48 6.52
CA SER A 577 10.96 -61.16 6.61
C SER A 577 11.83 -62.19 5.89
N SER A 578 12.99 -61.73 5.39
CA SER A 578 14.03 -62.48 4.67
C SER A 578 13.68 -63.04 3.27
N ALA A 579 14.35 -62.51 2.23
CA ALA A 579 14.95 -63.27 1.13
C ALA A 579 15.69 -62.36 0.12
N GLY A 580 16.75 -62.88 -0.51
CA GLY A 580 16.93 -62.78 -1.97
C GLY A 580 17.39 -61.46 -2.60
N THR A 581 18.69 -61.18 -2.47
CA THR A 581 19.50 -60.16 -3.17
C THR A 581 19.26 -59.94 -4.68
N HIS A 582 19.45 -58.68 -5.12
CA HIS A 582 19.81 -58.22 -6.48
C HIS A 582 18.84 -58.40 -7.69
N THR A 583 18.36 -57.28 -8.23
CA THR A 583 18.74 -56.86 -9.60
C THR A 583 18.59 -55.35 -9.85
N ARG A 584 19.53 -54.78 -10.62
CA ARG A 584 19.50 -53.48 -11.34
C ARG A 584 18.79 -52.28 -10.67
N ALA A 585 19.51 -51.57 -9.81
CA ALA A 585 19.22 -50.16 -9.54
C ALA A 585 19.79 -49.26 -10.65
N VAL A 586 18.96 -48.85 -11.62
CA VAL A 586 19.22 -47.73 -12.55
C VAL A 586 17.94 -46.92 -12.73
N GLU A 587 17.58 -46.15 -11.70
CA GLU A 587 16.68 -44.99 -11.84
C GLU A 587 17.40 -43.73 -11.36
N ASP A 588 17.07 -42.60 -11.97
CA ASP A 588 18.05 -41.52 -12.12
C ASP A 588 18.43 -40.78 -10.83
N HIS A 589 19.73 -40.88 -10.52
CA HIS A 589 20.41 -39.99 -9.59
C HIS A 589 20.26 -38.51 -10.04
N TRP A 590 20.10 -38.26 -11.35
CA TRP A 590 19.74 -36.96 -11.94
C TRP A 590 18.33 -36.49 -11.55
N VAL A 591 17.32 -37.36 -11.61
CA VAL A 591 15.93 -37.07 -11.22
C VAL A 591 15.79 -36.86 -9.71
N GLN A 592 16.58 -37.58 -8.90
CA GLN A 592 16.62 -37.33 -7.45
C GLN A 592 17.32 -36.00 -7.12
N ARG A 593 18.37 -35.62 -7.86
CA ARG A 593 19.01 -34.30 -7.74
C ARG A 593 18.09 -33.18 -8.23
N SER A 594 17.38 -33.34 -9.34
CA SER A 594 16.43 -32.34 -9.84
C SER A 594 15.24 -32.19 -8.89
N LYS A 595 14.70 -33.28 -8.32
CA LYS A 595 13.70 -33.20 -7.23
C LYS A 595 14.24 -32.44 -6.02
N ARG A 596 15.49 -32.67 -5.58
CA ARG A 596 16.10 -31.88 -4.48
C ARG A 596 16.31 -30.41 -4.84
N TRP A 597 16.75 -30.09 -6.07
CA TRP A 597 16.89 -28.71 -6.54
C TRP A 597 15.54 -27.99 -6.68
N CYS A 598 14.52 -28.63 -7.25
CA CYS A 598 13.15 -28.11 -7.27
C CYS A 598 12.58 -27.94 -5.87
N LEU A 599 12.83 -28.85 -4.92
CA LEU A 599 12.39 -28.70 -3.53
C LEU A 599 13.13 -27.57 -2.80
N TRP A 600 14.42 -27.36 -3.12
CA TRP A 600 15.24 -26.27 -2.57
C TRP A 600 14.83 -24.89 -3.10
N LEU A 601 14.58 -24.78 -4.42
CA LEU A 601 13.88 -23.64 -5.04
C LEU A 601 12.51 -23.45 -4.36
N CYS A 602 11.72 -24.52 -4.19
CA CYS A 602 10.45 -24.53 -3.44
C CYS A 602 10.56 -24.25 -1.94
N GLY A 603 11.74 -23.96 -1.39
CA GLY A 603 11.96 -23.66 0.03
C GLY A 603 11.64 -24.82 1.00
N LEU A 604 11.38 -26.02 0.50
CA LEU A 604 10.88 -27.16 1.26
C LEU A 604 12.02 -28.04 1.80
N GLN A 605 12.40 -27.77 3.04
CA GLN A 605 13.26 -28.63 3.85
C GLN A 605 12.50 -29.07 5.10
N VAL A 606 12.33 -30.37 5.28
CA VAL A 606 11.56 -30.95 6.39
C VAL A 606 12.36 -30.84 7.69
N ALA A 607 11.72 -30.34 8.74
CA ALA A 607 12.25 -30.32 10.10
C ALA A 607 11.27 -31.01 11.05
N GLN A 608 11.74 -31.98 11.83
CA GLN A 608 10.97 -32.54 12.95
C GLN A 608 10.75 -31.48 14.04
N GLN A 609 9.65 -31.62 14.78
CA GLN A 609 9.07 -30.51 15.54
C GLN A 609 8.68 -30.96 16.96
N ASN A 610 9.44 -30.52 17.97
CA ASN A 610 9.15 -30.80 19.38
C ASN A 610 8.21 -29.74 19.98
N THR A 611 7.04 -30.17 20.42
CA THR A 611 5.87 -29.36 20.80
C THR A 611 6.10 -28.47 22.02
N ALA A 612 6.71 -28.97 23.10
CA ALA A 612 6.92 -28.20 24.33
C ALA A 612 7.69 -26.88 24.10
N SER A 613 8.57 -26.84 23.08
CA SER A 613 9.26 -25.59 22.72
C SER A 613 8.30 -24.53 22.18
N GLU A 614 7.23 -24.93 21.47
CA GLU A 614 6.13 -24.10 20.94
C GLU A 614 5.27 -23.47 22.07
N GLN A 615 5.56 -23.82 23.33
CA GLN A 615 5.19 -23.12 24.57
C GLN A 615 6.38 -22.41 25.28
N SER A 616 7.40 -21.91 24.53
CA SER A 616 8.36 -20.86 24.96
C SER A 616 9.01 -19.92 23.90
N TYR A 617 8.24 -19.19 23.06
CA TYR A 617 8.55 -17.98 22.21
C TYR A 617 7.31 -17.38 21.44
N LEU A 618 6.31 -16.87 22.19
CA LEU A 618 5.09 -16.12 21.76
C LEU A 618 4.79 -15.14 22.84
N GLN A 619 4.61 -15.56 24.08
CA GLN A 619 3.97 -14.68 25.06
C GLN A 619 4.80 -13.41 25.44
N PHE A 620 6.12 -13.32 25.12
CA PHE A 620 6.91 -12.05 25.04
C PHE A 620 6.98 -11.43 23.64
N LEU A 621 6.77 -12.26 22.63
CA LEU A 621 6.26 -11.88 21.31
C LEU A 621 4.78 -11.47 21.37
N THR A 622 4.27 -11.33 22.61
CA THR A 622 3.04 -10.73 23.04
C THR A 622 3.18 -9.91 24.32
N SER A 623 4.41 -9.51 24.69
CA SER A 623 4.63 -8.64 25.84
C SER A 623 5.04 -7.21 25.48
N LEU A 624 4.55 -6.29 26.30
CA LEU A 624 4.72 -4.87 26.07
C LEU A 624 6.00 -4.31 26.73
N GLU A 625 7.03 -5.14 27.02
CA GLU A 625 8.19 -4.65 27.78
C GLU A 625 9.13 -3.79 26.93
N GLU A 626 9.52 -2.65 27.49
CA GLU A 626 10.60 -1.79 26.98
C GLU A 626 11.81 -1.95 27.88
N ASN A 627 13.01 -1.97 27.27
CA ASN A 627 14.17 -1.50 28.03
C ASN A 627 13.96 0.00 28.34
N PRO A 628 14.13 0.45 29.60
CA PRO A 628 13.76 1.80 30.03
C PRO A 628 14.64 2.89 29.43
N HIS A 629 15.94 2.65 29.23
CA HIS A 629 16.84 3.61 28.58
C HIS A 629 16.39 3.89 27.15
N ALA A 630 16.07 2.83 26.40
CA ALA A 630 15.54 2.98 25.07
C ALA A 630 14.14 3.65 25.10
N LYS A 631 13.24 3.30 26.01
CA LYS A 631 11.96 4.04 26.19
C LYS A 631 12.16 5.54 26.38
N LEU A 632 13.11 5.93 27.24
CA LEU A 632 13.43 7.32 27.54
C LEU A 632 14.00 8.06 26.33
N LEU A 633 15.04 7.52 25.68
CA LEU A 633 15.69 8.11 24.51
C LEU A 633 14.69 8.41 23.37
N LEU A 634 13.66 7.58 23.27
CA LEU A 634 12.69 7.62 22.18
C LEU A 634 11.52 8.54 22.51
N ASN A 635 11.11 8.61 23.78
CA ASN A 635 10.28 9.70 24.31
C ASN A 635 10.96 11.08 24.17
N ILE A 636 12.28 11.18 24.36
CA ILE A 636 13.04 12.43 24.15
C ILE A 636 13.00 12.81 22.68
N ASN A 637 13.31 11.88 21.77
CA ASN A 637 13.27 12.15 20.33
C ASN A 637 11.87 12.59 19.87
N PHE A 638 10.80 12.01 20.41
CA PHE A 638 9.44 12.53 20.21
C PHE A 638 9.34 14.02 20.53
N VAL A 639 9.68 14.41 21.76
CA VAL A 639 9.56 15.80 22.20
C VAL A 639 10.45 16.73 21.37
N VAL A 640 11.66 16.30 20.99
CA VAL A 640 12.60 17.06 20.13
C VAL A 640 12.04 17.31 18.74
N MET A 641 11.20 16.44 18.21
CA MET A 641 10.51 16.64 16.93
C MET A 641 9.37 17.66 17.00
N HIS A 642 8.96 18.04 18.22
CA HIS A 642 7.78 18.85 18.51
C HIS A 642 8.12 20.20 19.17
N LYS A 643 9.38 20.45 19.52
CA LYS A 643 9.85 21.72 20.10
C LYS A 643 11.29 22.03 19.74
N ASN A 644 11.57 23.31 19.50
CA ASN A 644 12.92 23.86 19.58
C ASN A 644 13.43 23.88 21.05
N PRO A 645 14.77 23.84 21.26
CA PRO A 645 15.41 23.83 22.58
C PRO A 645 15.28 25.19 23.31
N PRO A 646 15.57 25.32 24.64
CA PRO A 646 16.51 24.47 25.40
C PRO A 646 16.10 24.08 26.85
N VAL A 647 16.03 22.78 27.16
CA VAL A 647 16.18 22.25 28.53
C VAL A 647 16.92 20.91 28.48
N ALA A 648 18.25 20.93 28.56
CA ALA A 648 19.09 19.73 28.48
C ALA A 648 20.04 19.51 29.69
N HIS A 649 20.10 20.45 30.62
CA HIS A 649 21.16 20.53 31.65
C HIS A 649 20.71 20.14 33.07
N GLN A 650 19.47 19.67 33.26
CA GLN A 650 18.85 19.59 34.60
C GLN A 650 18.20 18.23 34.93
N ILE A 651 18.52 17.18 34.16
CA ILE A 651 17.89 15.83 34.29
C ILE A 651 18.95 14.71 34.39
N SER A 652 20.25 15.02 34.29
CA SER A 652 21.35 14.05 34.52
C SER A 652 21.41 13.50 35.94
N GLU A 653 20.76 14.17 36.89
CA GLU A 653 20.87 13.92 38.34
C GLU A 653 19.74 13.03 38.91
N GLN A 654 18.67 12.78 38.14
CA GLN A 654 17.58 11.84 38.50
C GLN A 654 17.71 10.47 37.83
N LEU A 655 18.84 10.18 37.18
CA LEU A 655 19.05 8.99 36.35
C LEU A 655 19.60 7.77 37.13
N SER A 656 19.69 7.85 38.45
CA SER A 656 20.35 6.87 39.32
C SER A 656 19.44 5.75 39.88
N GLU A 657 18.11 5.89 39.87
CA GLU A 657 17.22 4.97 40.61
C GLU A 657 16.04 4.36 39.81
N LEU A 658 15.62 3.18 40.27
CA LEU A 658 14.36 2.44 39.95
C LEU A 658 14.21 1.68 38.61
N ARG A 659 15.14 0.73 38.44
CA ARG A 659 14.91 -0.72 38.13
C ARG A 659 14.18 -1.19 36.85
N GLU A 660 14.84 -2.12 36.16
CA GLU A 660 14.30 -3.00 35.11
C GLU A 660 13.52 -4.23 35.64
N THR A 661 12.97 -5.01 34.69
CA THR A 661 12.41 -6.38 34.77
C THR A 661 10.97 -6.58 35.26
N LYS A 662 10.08 -7.07 34.36
CA LYS A 662 9.13 -8.19 34.65
C LYS A 662 8.30 -8.73 33.47
N LEU A 663 8.26 -8.06 32.33
CA LEU A 663 7.34 -8.33 31.22
C LEU A 663 8.02 -8.99 29.99
N ASP A 664 9.34 -9.11 29.94
CA ASP A 664 10.12 -9.85 28.93
C ASP A 664 9.94 -11.40 28.96
N LYS A 665 9.12 -11.96 29.88
CA LYS A 665 9.39 -13.31 30.43
C LYS A 665 8.55 -14.51 29.93
N ALA A 666 7.21 -14.47 29.95
CA ALA A 666 6.38 -15.66 29.66
C ALA A 666 6.24 -15.91 28.13
N LEU A 667 6.07 -17.15 27.62
CA LEU A 667 6.56 -17.49 26.26
C LEU A 667 5.82 -18.69 25.53
N CYS A 668 5.61 -18.71 24.19
CA CYS A 668 5.11 -19.85 23.31
C CYS A 668 5.64 -19.96 21.81
N ARG A 669 6.59 -20.83 21.37
CA ARG A 669 7.49 -20.70 20.15
C ARG A 669 7.04 -21.29 18.78
N PRO A 670 6.32 -20.55 17.91
CA PRO A 670 6.11 -21.05 16.56
C PRO A 670 7.38 -21.29 15.75
N ASN A 671 7.43 -22.51 15.22
CA ASN A 671 8.63 -23.17 14.72
C ASN A 671 8.59 -23.29 13.18
N ARG A 672 8.98 -24.46 12.64
CA ARG A 672 9.28 -24.71 11.23
C ARG A 672 8.47 -25.83 10.52
N GLY A 673 7.44 -26.51 11.12
CA GLY A 673 6.28 -27.24 10.47
C GLY A 673 4.74 -26.73 10.44
N THR A 674 4.09 -26.22 11.53
CA THR A 674 2.64 -25.80 11.78
C THR A 674 1.86 -24.76 10.92
N ILE A 675 0.52 -24.61 11.11
CA ILE A 675 -0.35 -23.43 10.76
C ILE A 675 0.07 -22.12 11.51
N SER A 676 1.28 -22.14 12.12
CA SER A 676 2.22 -21.03 12.09
C SER A 676 3.74 -21.42 11.88
N GLY A 677 4.21 -21.65 10.61
CA GLY A 677 5.46 -21.34 9.66
C GLY A 677 5.59 -20.53 8.25
N TYR A 678 5.98 -21.09 7.07
CA TYR A 678 5.87 -20.52 5.65
C TYR A 678 4.80 -19.48 5.31
N PHE A 679 3.75 -19.32 6.09
CA PHE A 679 2.61 -18.41 5.99
C PHE A 679 2.43 -17.34 7.11
N LEU A 680 3.37 -17.15 8.11
CA LEU A 680 3.52 -16.01 9.11
C LEU A 680 4.92 -15.81 9.88
N ALA A 681 6.08 -15.53 9.28
CA ALA A 681 7.50 -15.13 9.64
C ALA A 681 8.34 -15.65 10.82
N GLY A 682 7.85 -16.36 11.81
CA GLY A 682 8.66 -17.53 12.21
C GLY A 682 9.95 -17.44 12.98
N ARG A 683 10.35 -16.26 13.38
CA ARG A 683 11.18 -15.90 14.52
C ARG A 683 12.67 -15.83 14.15
N PHE A 684 13.20 -14.78 13.47
CA PHE A 684 12.61 -13.69 12.64
C PHE A 684 13.36 -12.27 12.62
N MET A 685 12.73 -11.06 12.76
CA MET A 685 13.35 -9.67 12.61
C MET A 685 13.66 -8.72 13.85
N GLY A 686 14.20 -7.48 13.69
CA GLY A 686 14.64 -6.36 14.64
C GLY A 686 16.06 -5.66 14.32
N TRP A 687 16.68 -4.44 14.53
CA TRP A 687 16.55 -2.97 14.97
C TRP A 687 16.74 -1.82 13.93
N PHE A 688 17.31 -2.03 12.73
CA PHE A 688 17.23 -1.25 11.44
C PHE A 688 16.65 -1.87 9.99
N PRO A 689 16.91 -2.78 8.98
CA PRO A 689 15.84 -3.45 8.11
C PRO A 689 14.27 -3.69 8.37
N ILE A 690 13.43 -2.79 8.96
CA ILE A 690 12.07 -2.25 8.67
C ILE A 690 11.90 -0.64 8.81
N GLY A 691 12.97 0.22 8.91
CA GLY A 691 13.28 1.61 8.36
C GLY A 691 13.88 1.97 6.88
N ALA A 692 13.62 1.27 5.79
CA ALA A 692 14.02 1.23 4.36
C ALA A 692 12.88 0.44 3.63
N SER A 693 12.74 -0.79 3.14
CA SER A 693 11.41 -1.32 2.65
C SER A 693 10.00 -1.17 3.39
N LEU A 694 9.50 -0.03 3.91
CA LEU A 694 8.12 0.36 4.30
C LEU A 694 7.86 1.84 3.81
N MET A 695 8.69 2.35 2.86
CA MET A 695 8.57 3.39 1.76
C MET A 695 8.15 3.27 0.07
N ALA A 696 7.55 2.47 -0.86
CA ALA A 696 7.66 1.17 -1.58
C ALA A 696 6.64 0.08 -1.42
N THR A 697 5.36 0.35 -1.29
CA THR A 697 4.42 -0.55 -1.95
C THR A 697 3.32 0.42 -2.32
N ASN A 698 3.73 1.27 -3.25
CA ASN A 698 3.78 2.71 -3.23
C ASN A 698 4.86 3.36 -4.12
N ILE A 699 6.19 3.07 -4.12
CA ILE A 699 7.21 3.50 -5.14
C ILE A 699 7.25 2.68 -6.38
N GLY A 700 6.15 2.03 -6.66
CA GLY A 700 6.36 0.98 -7.55
C GLY A 700 6.34 1.54 -8.87
N SER A 701 5.94 0.72 -9.74
CA SER A 701 5.44 1.18 -10.95
C SER A 701 4.08 1.73 -10.71
N GLU A 702 3.85 2.59 -9.67
CA GLU A 702 2.67 3.40 -9.36
C GLU A 702 2.47 4.72 -9.97
N HIS A 703 3.25 5.66 -9.52
CA HIS A 703 3.10 6.96 -10.03
C HIS A 703 4.32 7.45 -10.89
N PHE A 704 5.19 6.50 -11.26
CA PHE A 704 6.22 6.39 -12.35
C PHE A 704 5.74 6.69 -13.78
N ILE A 705 4.43 6.82 -13.98
CA ILE A 705 3.57 7.01 -15.21
C ILE A 705 2.26 7.43 -14.81
N GLY A 706 1.88 7.05 -13.60
CA GLY A 706 0.89 7.78 -12.92
C GLY A 706 0.99 9.25 -13.20
N LEU A 707 2.13 9.73 -12.79
CA LEU A 707 2.39 11.12 -12.61
C LEU A 707 3.74 11.47 -13.06
N SER A 708 4.43 10.54 -13.70
CA SER A 708 4.69 10.92 -15.05
C SER A 708 3.52 11.03 -16.01
N GLY A 709 2.29 10.69 -15.68
CA GLY A 709 1.15 10.70 -16.62
C GLY A 709 0.33 11.94 -16.55
N SER A 710 0.58 12.76 -15.53
CA SER A 710 -0.39 13.75 -15.13
C SER A 710 -0.07 14.93 -14.26
N GLY A 711 1.06 14.93 -13.59
CA GLY A 711 1.66 16.22 -13.31
C GLY A 711 1.59 17.02 -14.59
N ALA A 712 1.85 16.27 -15.65
CA ALA A 712 1.15 16.25 -16.90
C ALA A 712 0.08 17.28 -17.11
N ALA A 713 -1.16 16.92 -16.79
CA ALA A 713 -2.22 17.73 -17.29
C ALA A 713 -2.41 19.00 -16.47
N SER A 714 -1.93 19.10 -15.21
CA SER A 714 -1.91 20.46 -14.60
C SER A 714 -1.05 20.84 -13.38
N GLY A 715 0.00 20.12 -12.96
CA GLY A 715 0.97 20.71 -12.01
C GLY A 715 0.54 20.80 -10.55
N ILE A 716 1.28 21.49 -9.65
CA ILE A 716 1.29 21.25 -8.18
C ILE A 716 0.04 20.86 -7.49
N GLY A 717 -1.17 21.25 -7.83
CA GLY A 717 -2.32 20.94 -6.98
C GLY A 717 -2.26 19.48 -6.64
N ILE A 718 -1.96 18.76 -7.72
CA ILE A 718 -1.56 17.37 -7.79
C ILE A 718 -0.89 16.87 -6.51
N GLY A 719 0.26 17.43 -6.22
CA GLY A 719 1.37 16.88 -5.46
C GLY A 719 1.12 16.62 -4.00
N ALA A 720 -0.08 16.80 -3.48
CA ALA A 720 -0.29 16.93 -2.06
C ALA A 720 -0.70 15.65 -1.37
N PHE A 721 -0.71 14.59 -2.15
CA PHE A 721 -1.48 13.41 -1.90
C PHE A 721 -0.69 12.31 -1.18
N ASN A 722 0.57 12.56 -0.85
CA ASN A 722 1.55 11.60 -0.34
C ASN A 722 2.49 12.31 0.58
N PHE A 723 2.84 13.53 0.20
CA PHE A 723 2.28 14.64 0.91
C PHE A 723 1.32 14.27 2.04
N ASN A 724 0.00 14.24 1.97
CA ASN A 724 -0.78 14.03 3.19
C ASN A 724 -0.53 12.77 3.99
N PRO A 725 -0.54 11.57 3.41
CA PRO A 725 -0.76 10.35 4.13
C PRO A 725 0.15 10.16 5.32
N VAL A 726 1.31 10.76 5.22
CA VAL A 726 1.96 11.42 6.32
C VAL A 726 1.23 11.71 7.64
N PHE A 727 0.26 12.64 7.72
CA PHE A 727 -0.05 13.60 8.84
C PHE A 727 -0.64 12.93 10.06
N LEU A 728 -0.57 11.62 10.00
CA LEU A 728 -1.54 10.69 10.44
C LEU A 728 -1.01 9.26 10.44
N LEU A 729 0.29 9.12 10.18
CA LEU A 729 1.01 8.14 10.96
C LEU A 729 0.88 8.46 12.41
N PRO A 730 0.67 9.72 12.76
CA PRO A 730 0.34 9.93 14.81
C PRO A 730 -1.18 10.02 14.93
N LEU A 731 -1.82 9.45 13.93
CA LEU A 731 -2.46 8.18 14.16
C LEU A 731 -1.47 7.01 14.37
N MET A 732 -1.17 6.01 13.50
CA MET A 732 -0.37 4.75 13.73
C MET A 732 0.33 4.41 15.06
N CYS A 733 0.79 5.31 15.92
CA CYS A 733 0.85 5.03 17.37
C CYS A 733 0.26 6.15 18.34
N TRP A 734 -0.91 6.76 18.12
CA TRP A 734 -1.71 7.70 18.99
C TRP A 734 -3.07 7.19 19.60
N VAL A 735 -3.76 6.17 19.04
CA VAL A 735 -5.16 5.70 19.24
C VAL A 735 -5.47 4.27 18.61
N PHE A 736 -5.98 4.00 17.37
CA PHE A 736 -6.47 2.66 16.87
C PHE A 736 -5.63 1.40 17.11
N LEU A 737 -4.33 1.34 16.76
CA LEU A 737 -3.67 0.05 16.52
C LEU A 737 -3.02 -0.58 17.75
N PRO A 738 -3.42 -0.34 19.01
CA PRO A 738 -3.04 -1.27 20.04
C PRO A 738 -4.07 -2.41 20.03
N VAL A 739 -5.00 -2.50 19.09
CA VAL A 739 -6.13 -3.41 19.29
C VAL A 739 -5.92 -4.82 18.74
N TYR A 740 -4.88 -5.09 17.94
CA TYR A 740 -4.82 -6.27 17.05
C TYR A 740 -3.95 -7.45 17.55
N ILE A 741 -2.58 -7.48 17.66
CA ILE A 741 -1.89 -8.73 18.20
C ILE A 741 -2.51 -9.21 19.47
N ALA A 742 -2.85 -8.29 20.36
CA ALA A 742 -4.00 -8.30 21.25
C ALA A 742 -5.01 -9.48 21.18
N SER A 743 -5.11 -10.15 20.03
CA SER A 743 -5.97 -11.24 19.58
C SER A 743 -5.42 -12.56 18.97
N GLY A 744 -4.20 -13.04 19.25
CA GLY A 744 -3.84 -14.46 19.02
C GLY A 744 -3.34 -14.96 17.62
N VAL A 745 -4.07 -14.77 16.51
CA VAL A 745 -4.02 -15.75 15.40
C VAL A 745 -3.91 -15.20 13.94
N CYS A 746 -4.16 -16.08 12.95
CA CYS A 746 -3.96 -16.16 11.46
C CYS A 746 -3.76 -14.91 10.57
N THR A 747 -4.33 -14.78 9.35
CA THR A 747 -4.10 -13.59 8.49
C THR A 747 -5.07 -12.42 8.87
N VAL A 748 -5.74 -11.47 8.11
CA VAL A 748 -6.97 -10.67 8.67
C VAL A 748 -7.86 -12.03 8.60
N PRO A 749 -8.81 -12.40 7.71
CA PRO A 749 -10.02 -12.83 8.37
C PRO A 749 -10.24 -13.92 9.39
N GLU A 750 -9.42 -14.88 9.81
CA GLU A 750 -9.88 -15.62 11.00
C GLU A 750 -10.18 -14.73 12.25
N TYR A 751 -9.96 -13.39 12.22
CA TYR A 751 -10.75 -12.46 13.02
C TYR A 751 -12.23 -12.65 13.15
N MET A 752 -13.02 -11.87 12.42
CA MET A 752 -14.32 -11.58 12.91
C MET A 752 -15.23 -12.83 12.87
N LYS A 753 -14.71 -14.04 12.62
CA LYS A 753 -15.02 -15.32 13.30
C LYS A 753 -15.65 -15.10 14.63
N LYS A 754 -15.01 -14.22 15.40
CA LYS A 754 -15.46 -13.78 16.70
C LYS A 754 -15.53 -12.24 16.72
N ARG A 755 -15.95 -11.61 15.61
CA ARG A 755 -16.70 -10.34 15.56
C ARG A 755 -17.89 -10.18 14.52
N PHE A 756 -19.05 -9.76 15.05
CA PHE A 756 -20.37 -9.44 14.45
C PHE A 756 -21.43 -10.55 14.37
N GLY A 757 -21.39 -11.46 15.34
CA GLY A 757 -22.47 -12.37 15.70
C GLY A 757 -22.71 -13.58 14.78
N GLY A 758 -22.79 -13.42 13.45
CA GLY A 758 -23.20 -14.49 12.50
C GLY A 758 -22.28 -14.68 11.30
N GLN A 759 -22.61 -15.48 10.29
CA GLN A 759 -21.63 -15.99 9.28
C GLN A 759 -21.64 -15.31 7.87
N ARG A 760 -22.30 -14.15 7.73
CA ARG A 760 -22.89 -13.74 6.42
C ARG A 760 -22.21 -12.66 5.64
N ILE A 761 -21.96 -11.52 6.28
CA ILE A 761 -21.08 -10.56 5.65
C ILE A 761 -19.72 -11.22 5.42
N GLN A 762 -19.37 -12.36 6.07
CA GLN A 762 -18.26 -13.23 5.70
C GLN A 762 -18.31 -14.02 4.36
N MET A 763 -18.95 -13.50 3.31
CA MET A 763 -18.45 -13.67 1.91
C MET A 763 -18.01 -12.35 1.24
N TYR A 764 -18.19 -11.24 1.94
CA TYR A 764 -18.12 -9.86 1.59
C TYR A 764 -17.14 -9.00 2.46
N LEU A 765 -15.94 -9.42 3.02
CA LEU A 765 -14.58 -8.71 3.06
C LEU A 765 -13.81 -9.36 1.87
N ALA A 766 -14.38 -10.37 1.22
CA ALA A 766 -13.69 -11.25 0.33
C ALA A 766 -14.14 -11.07 -1.08
N PHE A 767 -15.45 -11.13 -1.33
CA PHE A 767 -15.93 -11.25 -2.69
C PHE A 767 -15.84 -9.96 -3.48
N LEU A 768 -16.59 -8.92 -3.08
CA LEU A 768 -16.53 -7.58 -3.67
C LEU A 768 -15.09 -7.01 -3.67
N SER A 769 -14.29 -7.63 -2.82
CA SER A 769 -12.86 -7.68 -2.80
C SER A 769 -12.34 -8.34 -4.02
N LEU A 770 -12.16 -9.66 -4.15
CA LEU A 770 -11.70 -10.31 -5.38
C LEU A 770 -12.23 -9.61 -6.63
N LEU A 771 -13.55 -9.36 -6.70
CA LEU A 771 -14.32 -8.74 -7.78
C LEU A 771 -13.91 -7.33 -8.06
N LEU A 772 -13.46 -6.58 -7.08
CA LEU A 772 -12.51 -5.59 -7.45
C LEU A 772 -11.15 -5.69 -6.66
N TYR A 773 -10.49 -6.88 -6.63
CA TYR A 773 -9.03 -7.19 -6.59
C TYR A 773 -8.66 -7.71 -8.00
N ILE A 774 -9.38 -7.14 -8.94
CA ILE A 774 -9.65 -7.50 -10.29
C ILE A 774 -9.36 -6.23 -11.09
N PHE A 775 -10.15 -5.16 -10.98
CA PHE A 775 -10.07 -3.84 -11.64
C PHE A 775 -8.93 -2.74 -11.41
N THR A 776 -8.28 -2.30 -10.30
CA THR A 776 -7.38 -1.11 -10.24
C THR A 776 -6.41 -0.64 -9.04
N LYS A 777 -5.30 -1.10 -8.44
CA LYS A 777 -4.39 -2.23 -8.43
C LYS A 777 -4.46 -2.98 -9.71
N ILE A 778 -4.64 -4.25 -9.62
CA ILE A 778 -3.53 -5.14 -9.41
C ILE A 778 -2.83 -5.41 -10.71
N SER A 779 -3.43 -4.91 -11.74
CA SER A 779 -3.27 -5.39 -13.05
C SER A 779 -3.14 -4.23 -13.99
N VAL A 780 -3.41 -2.97 -13.59
CA VAL A 780 -3.18 -1.89 -14.51
C VAL A 780 -1.72 -1.96 -14.84
N ASP A 781 -0.86 -2.31 -13.87
CA ASP A 781 -0.11 -3.58 -13.89
C ASP A 781 0.21 -4.15 -15.31
N LEU A 782 -0.13 -5.38 -15.71
CA LEU A 782 0.27 -5.81 -17.07
C LEU A 782 -0.39 -5.11 -18.27
N TYR A 783 -1.24 -4.06 -18.12
CA TYR A 783 -1.46 -3.20 -19.31
C TYR A 783 -0.29 -2.35 -19.41
N THR A 784 0.39 -1.88 -18.34
CA THR A 784 1.14 -0.63 -18.22
C THR A 784 2.53 -0.74 -17.61
N GLY A 785 3.28 -1.77 -17.92
CA GLY A 785 4.71 -1.82 -17.68
C GLY A 785 5.63 -1.51 -18.84
N ALA A 786 5.13 -1.14 -20.03
CA ALA A 786 5.62 -1.32 -21.41
C ALA A 786 5.39 -0.23 -22.40
N ILE A 787 4.50 0.72 -22.13
CA ILE A 787 4.81 2.09 -22.43
C ILE A 787 6.39 2.13 -22.29
N PHE A 788 7.07 1.43 -21.34
CA PHE A 788 8.47 0.93 -21.34
C PHE A 788 9.03 0.11 -22.55
N ILE A 789 8.94 -1.21 -22.76
CA ILE A 789 9.72 -2.00 -23.79
C ILE A 789 8.90 -2.04 -25.05
N ASN A 790 7.59 -1.88 -24.93
CA ASN A 790 6.84 -1.17 -25.94
C ASN A 790 7.69 0.00 -26.37
N GLN A 791 7.93 1.06 -25.60
CA GLN A 791 8.91 2.05 -26.04
C GLN A 791 10.39 1.73 -25.66
N ALA A 792 11.02 0.62 -26.09
CA ALA A 792 12.50 0.42 -25.98
C ALA A 792 13.55 0.21 -27.22
N LEU A 793 13.29 -1.10 -29.54
CA LEU A 793 13.71 -1.44 -30.92
C LEU A 793 12.37 -1.95 -31.56
N LYS A 794 11.25 -1.67 -30.85
CA LYS A 794 9.82 -1.84 -31.13
C LYS A 794 9.33 -3.25 -30.77
N TRP A 795 9.07 -3.53 -29.48
CA TRP A 795 8.24 -4.71 -29.11
C TRP A 795 6.77 -4.37 -29.40
N ASP A 796 5.83 -5.29 -29.17
CA ASP A 796 4.41 -5.13 -29.52
C ASP A 796 3.57 -4.64 -28.33
N ILE A 797 2.29 -4.43 -28.50
CA ILE A 797 1.28 -4.33 -27.46
C ILE A 797 1.06 -5.68 -26.71
N TYR A 798 0.68 -6.74 -27.42
CA TYR A 798 0.06 -7.92 -26.82
C TYR A 798 0.91 -9.22 -26.78
N GLY A 799 1.97 -9.37 -27.58
CA GLY A 799 2.81 -10.58 -27.70
C GLY A 799 4.28 -10.61 -27.21
N SER A 800 4.88 -9.59 -26.61
CA SER A 800 4.26 -8.66 -25.68
C SER A 800 3.20 -9.33 -24.77
N MET A 801 2.38 -8.59 -23.97
CA MET A 801 1.52 -8.93 -22.78
C MET A 801 1.79 -10.15 -21.87
N LEU A 802 2.28 -11.22 -22.43
CA LEU A 802 2.46 -12.58 -21.96
C LEU A 802 3.85 -12.95 -21.42
N ALA A 803 4.95 -12.43 -21.99
CA ALA A 803 6.33 -12.81 -21.57
C ALA A 803 6.65 -12.50 -20.10
N LEU A 804 5.74 -11.70 -19.54
CA LEU A 804 5.45 -11.55 -18.14
C LEU A 804 4.85 -12.76 -17.54
N LEU A 805 3.54 -12.98 -17.76
CA LEU A 805 2.66 -13.92 -17.09
C LEU A 805 3.31 -15.30 -16.97
N ALA A 806 4.16 -15.63 -17.94
CA ALA A 806 5.24 -16.61 -17.88
C ALA A 806 6.21 -16.46 -16.68
N LEU A 807 7.25 -15.61 -16.78
CA LEU A 807 8.22 -15.37 -15.70
C LEU A 807 7.56 -14.98 -14.37
N THR A 808 6.47 -14.24 -14.48
CA THR A 808 5.48 -13.88 -13.46
C THR A 808 5.18 -15.08 -12.61
N ALA A 809 4.57 -16.09 -13.22
CA ALA A 809 4.27 -17.37 -12.64
C ALA A 809 5.57 -18.09 -12.23
N LEU A 810 6.66 -17.91 -12.97
CA LEU A 810 7.96 -18.55 -12.72
C LEU A 810 8.70 -18.07 -11.49
N PHE A 811 8.33 -16.98 -10.83
CA PHE A 811 8.86 -16.71 -9.49
C PHE A 811 7.77 -16.48 -8.42
N THR A 812 6.55 -16.20 -8.87
CA THR A 812 5.31 -16.53 -8.16
C THR A 812 5.40 -17.89 -7.48
N VAL A 813 5.83 -18.91 -8.24
CA VAL A 813 5.60 -20.32 -7.93
C VAL A 813 6.33 -20.81 -6.67
N THR A 814 7.37 -20.15 -6.16
CA THR A 814 8.00 -20.56 -4.87
C THR A 814 8.22 -19.45 -3.84
N GLY A 815 7.83 -18.23 -4.17
CA GLY A 815 7.80 -17.05 -3.32
C GLY A 815 6.91 -17.09 -2.10
N GLY A 816 7.09 -16.14 -1.20
CA GLY A 816 6.15 -15.86 -0.13
C GLY A 816 6.19 -16.77 1.10
N LEU A 817 6.65 -16.30 2.27
CA LEU A 817 7.23 -14.99 2.61
C LEU A 817 8.43 -15.14 3.58
N VAL A 818 9.45 -15.93 3.17
CA VAL A 818 10.83 -15.90 3.74
C VAL A 818 12.01 -16.05 2.77
N ALA A 819 11.85 -16.01 1.45
CA ALA A 819 12.91 -15.36 0.65
C ALA A 819 12.65 -14.29 -0.47
N VAL A 820 12.91 -13.02 -0.21
CA VAL A 820 12.11 -11.81 -0.28
C VAL A 820 11.68 -11.01 1.02
N ILE A 821 12.43 -10.99 2.17
CA ILE A 821 13.08 -9.88 2.99
C ILE A 821 14.50 -10.25 3.73
N TYR A 822 15.70 -10.55 3.07
CA TYR A 822 17.23 -10.30 3.09
C TYR A 822 17.99 -9.61 1.82
N SER A 823 17.35 -9.11 0.70
CA SER A 823 17.69 -8.02 -0.33
C SER A 823 16.67 -6.95 -1.09
N ASP A 824 15.56 -6.30 -0.60
CA ASP A 824 14.62 -5.15 -1.07
C ASP A 824 15.06 -3.67 -0.94
N THR A 825 15.74 -3.18 0.09
CA THR A 825 16.55 -3.94 1.01
C THR A 825 17.81 -4.48 0.30
N LEU A 826 17.92 -4.21 -1.03
CA LEU A 826 19.04 -4.33 -1.99
C LEU A 826 18.89 -3.92 -3.51
N GLN A 827 17.89 -3.57 -4.32
CA GLN A 827 16.48 -3.24 -4.38
C GLN A 827 16.00 -1.88 -3.84
N LEU A 828 16.82 -1.10 -3.14
CA LEU A 828 16.47 0.28 -2.80
C LEU A 828 17.57 1.36 -2.73
N PHE A 829 18.88 1.18 -2.46
CA PHE A 829 19.94 2.20 -2.66
C PHE A 829 19.70 2.69 -4.06
N ILE A 830 19.48 1.64 -4.83
CA ILE A 830 19.05 1.40 -6.13
C ILE A 830 17.51 1.36 -6.10
N MET A 831 17.08 2.51 -5.55
CA MET A 831 16.00 3.47 -5.69
C MET A 831 16.29 4.97 -5.29
N LEU A 832 17.11 5.59 -4.41
CA LEU A 832 17.30 7.12 -4.36
C LEU A 832 18.76 7.44 -4.81
N GLY A 833 19.64 6.50 -5.09
CA GLY A 833 20.96 6.68 -5.75
C GLY A 833 20.98 7.38 -7.08
N GLY A 834 19.82 7.85 -7.51
CA GLY A 834 19.32 7.30 -8.73
C GLY A 834 17.83 6.92 -8.77
N ALA A 835 16.95 7.32 -7.86
CA ALA A 835 15.66 7.82 -8.35
C ALA A 835 15.82 9.31 -8.52
N SER A 836 17.05 9.68 -8.84
CA SER A 836 17.72 10.81 -8.23
C SER A 836 18.91 11.22 -9.03
N PHE A 837 19.78 10.30 -9.37
CA PHE A 837 20.75 10.51 -10.44
C PHE A 837 20.06 10.70 -11.84
N ILE A 838 18.76 10.98 -11.86
CA ILE A 838 17.99 11.47 -12.97
C ILE A 838 17.81 13.00 -12.74
N MET A 839 18.37 13.57 -11.67
CA MET A 839 18.15 14.91 -11.11
C MET A 839 19.39 15.70 -10.70
N VAL A 840 20.57 15.15 -10.34
CA VAL A 840 21.66 16.11 -10.02
C VAL A 840 22.06 16.88 -11.23
N ARG A 841 22.68 16.15 -12.13
CA ARG A 841 23.06 16.72 -13.37
C ARG A 841 21.77 16.54 -14.21
N ALA A 842 20.68 17.12 -13.75
CA ALA A 842 19.46 17.33 -14.51
C ALA A 842 19.20 18.83 -14.71
N PHE A 843 19.80 19.73 -13.93
CA PHE A 843 19.44 21.14 -14.00
C PHE A 843 20.39 22.05 -14.84
N GLN A 844 21.47 21.58 -15.52
CA GLN A 844 22.47 22.30 -16.41
C GLN A 844 21.91 22.61 -17.77
N GLU A 845 21.77 21.59 -18.62
CA GLU A 845 21.49 21.82 -20.04
C GLU A 845 20.14 22.54 -20.17
N VAL A 846 19.29 22.32 -19.17
CA VAL A 846 18.11 23.10 -18.85
C VAL A 846 18.37 24.46 -18.18
N GLY A 847 19.14 24.55 -17.11
CA GLY A 847 19.51 25.78 -16.38
C GLY A 847 18.82 26.05 -15.03
N GLY A 848 18.01 25.16 -14.46
CA GLY A 848 17.51 25.20 -13.05
C GLY A 848 16.27 26.08 -12.69
N TYR A 849 15.70 26.08 -11.44
CA TYR A 849 14.33 26.58 -11.00
C TYR A 849 13.98 27.95 -11.50
N GLU A 850 14.89 28.87 -11.24
CA GLU A 850 14.82 30.24 -11.68
C GLU A 850 14.70 30.24 -13.16
N ALA A 851 15.36 29.30 -13.81
CA ALA A 851 15.68 29.41 -15.17
C ALA A 851 14.89 28.53 -16.11
N LEU A 852 14.15 27.40 -15.81
CA LEU A 852 13.38 26.32 -16.63
C LEU A 852 11.79 26.08 -17.16
N GLN A 853 10.53 26.76 -17.38
CA GLN A 853 9.46 27.99 -17.33
C GLN A 853 9.33 29.36 -18.03
N TYR A 854 10.17 30.35 -17.91
CA TYR A 854 10.30 31.33 -18.90
C TYR A 854 10.46 30.64 -20.30
N LYS A 855 11.53 29.91 -20.69
CA LYS A 855 11.73 29.37 -22.11
C LYS A 855 10.97 27.92 -22.71
N TYR A 856 10.40 27.73 -21.41
CA TYR A 856 9.14 27.28 -20.61
C TYR A 856 7.70 27.58 -21.10
N MET A 857 6.77 28.26 -20.37
CA MET A 857 5.35 27.78 -20.39
C MET A 857 4.68 28.11 -21.68
N GLN A 858 5.41 28.90 -22.47
CA GLN A 858 5.66 28.85 -23.89
C GLN A 858 5.87 27.45 -24.50
N ALA A 859 5.21 26.45 -23.92
CA ALA A 859 5.51 25.09 -24.12
C ALA A 859 4.50 24.36 -25.00
N ILE A 860 4.47 24.80 -26.25
CA ILE A 860 3.47 24.44 -27.25
C ILE A 860 4.24 23.78 -28.45
N PRO A 861 4.17 22.42 -28.54
CA PRO A 861 4.70 21.47 -29.56
C PRO A 861 4.25 21.43 -31.07
N LYS A 862 4.38 22.53 -31.81
CA LYS A 862 4.45 22.68 -33.29
C LYS A 862 3.29 22.38 -34.26
N LEU A 863 2.27 21.56 -33.97
CA LEU A 863 1.05 21.45 -34.82
C LEU A 863 -0.17 21.71 -33.97
N THR A 864 -1.32 22.24 -34.44
CA THR A 864 -2.44 22.48 -33.51
C THR A 864 -3.88 22.41 -34.06
N TYR A 865 -4.85 21.98 -33.22
CA TYR A 865 -6.26 22.32 -33.44
C TYR A 865 -6.42 23.76 -32.96
N GLU A 866 -6.97 24.61 -33.80
CA GLU A 866 -7.20 26.00 -33.41
C GLU A 866 -8.34 26.07 -32.36
N ASN A 867 -8.29 27.06 -31.45
CA ASN A 867 -9.35 27.51 -30.51
C ASN A 867 -9.90 26.59 -29.37
N THR A 868 -9.29 25.46 -29.04
CA THR A 868 -9.75 24.39 -28.10
C THR A 868 -8.75 24.05 -26.96
N THR A 869 -9.07 24.18 -25.65
CA THR A 869 -8.03 24.13 -24.57
C THR A 869 -7.56 22.76 -23.96
N CYS A 870 -6.90 21.98 -24.82
CA CYS A 870 -5.90 20.87 -24.66
C CYS A 870 -4.68 21.22 -25.58
N GLY A 871 -3.33 21.02 -25.36
CA GLY A 871 -2.02 21.63 -25.97
C GLY A 871 -1.12 23.09 -25.89
N LEU A 872 -0.88 24.29 -25.12
CA LEU A 872 -0.95 25.18 -23.80
C LEU A 872 -0.67 24.78 -22.23
N PRO A 873 -0.66 25.65 -21.21
CA PRO A 873 -0.72 25.20 -19.80
C PRO A 873 -2.05 25.46 -19.10
N ARG A 874 -2.30 24.90 -17.91
CA ARG A 874 -3.21 25.62 -16.99
C ARG A 874 -2.44 26.80 -16.38
N ASP A 875 -3.09 27.96 -16.16
CA ASP A 875 -2.56 29.00 -15.23
C ASP A 875 -2.36 28.44 -13.86
N ASP A 876 -3.23 27.46 -13.60
CA ASP A 876 -3.88 27.19 -12.35
C ASP A 876 -2.93 26.36 -11.45
N ALA A 877 -1.67 26.70 -11.61
CA ALA A 877 -0.57 25.82 -11.86
C ALA A 877 0.74 26.67 -11.96
N TRP A 878 0.82 27.81 -11.27
CA TRP A 878 1.60 27.81 -10.03
C TRP A 878 0.84 27.98 -8.68
N ILE A 879 -0.37 27.45 -8.46
CA ILE A 879 -0.98 27.47 -7.10
C ILE A 879 -1.37 26.08 -6.55
N MET A 880 -0.74 25.61 -5.45
CA MET A 880 -0.91 24.30 -4.75
C MET A 880 -2.32 24.19 -4.35
N LEU A 881 -2.86 25.35 -4.08
CA LEU A 881 -4.05 25.63 -3.44
C LEU A 881 -4.86 26.47 -4.51
N ARG A 882 -5.32 25.87 -5.67
CA ARG A 882 -6.33 26.22 -6.80
C ARG A 882 -7.88 26.27 -6.58
N HIS A 883 -8.51 27.43 -6.64
CA HIS A 883 -9.98 27.65 -6.72
C HIS A 883 -11.03 26.51 -6.51
N PRO A 884 -11.91 26.55 -5.48
CA PRO A 884 -12.72 25.43 -5.04
C PRO A 884 -14.06 25.25 -5.76
N VAL A 885 -14.09 25.67 -7.00
CA VAL A 885 -15.32 25.76 -7.77
C VAL A 885 -14.96 25.57 -9.24
N LYS A 886 -13.82 26.13 -9.64
CA LYS A 886 -13.34 26.21 -11.02
C LYS A 886 -12.17 25.28 -11.33
N SER A 887 -11.73 24.48 -10.36
CA SER A 887 -10.63 23.56 -10.55
C SER A 887 -11.13 22.12 -10.59
N ASP A 888 -10.46 21.31 -11.39
CA ASP A 888 -10.54 19.85 -11.35
C ASP A 888 -9.97 19.27 -10.06
N LEU A 889 -9.15 20.08 -9.38
CA LEU A 889 -8.59 19.85 -8.07
C LEU A 889 -8.79 21.10 -7.19
N PRO A 890 -9.94 21.20 -6.53
CA PRO A 890 -10.42 22.49 -5.99
C PRO A 890 -10.23 22.54 -4.42
N TRP A 891 -10.44 23.60 -3.57
CA TRP A 891 -10.00 23.68 -2.11
C TRP A 891 -10.73 23.05 -0.99
N PRO A 892 -11.96 23.28 -0.55
CA PRO A 892 -12.44 22.43 0.48
C PRO A 892 -13.21 21.31 -0.21
N ALA A 893 -12.73 20.44 -1.09
CA ALA A 893 -11.57 20.23 -1.97
C ALA A 893 -10.63 19.14 -1.52
N PHE A 894 -9.37 19.28 -1.79
CA PHE A 894 -8.39 18.28 -1.43
C PHE A 894 -8.45 17.40 -0.19
N ILE A 895 -8.45 17.89 1.05
CA ILE A 895 -7.86 17.32 2.28
C ILE A 895 -8.81 16.67 3.24
N LEU A 896 -9.71 17.41 3.88
CA LEU A 896 -10.89 16.70 4.38
C LEU A 896 -11.60 16.00 3.22
N GLY A 897 -11.21 16.29 1.99
CA GLY A 897 -11.33 15.49 0.79
C GLY A 897 -10.51 14.28 1.09
N GLN A 898 -9.28 14.11 0.66
CA GLN A 898 -8.30 13.15 1.11
C GLN A 898 -8.44 12.51 2.53
N THR A 899 -9.22 12.91 3.53
CA THR A 899 -9.95 12.03 4.46
C THR A 899 -10.38 10.76 3.71
N PRO A 900 -11.46 10.66 2.89
CA PRO A 900 -11.89 9.58 1.99
C PRO A 900 -11.13 8.22 2.01
N ALA A 901 -10.75 7.62 0.88
CA ALA A 901 -9.71 6.58 0.91
C ALA A 901 -8.42 7.35 0.92
N SER A 902 -8.25 8.23 1.87
CA SER A 902 -7.03 8.17 2.59
C SER A 902 -7.33 7.58 3.97
N ILE A 903 -8.46 6.81 4.17
CA ILE A 903 -8.81 6.06 5.41
C ILE A 903 -9.20 4.50 5.43
N TRP A 904 -9.53 3.77 4.36
CA TRP A 904 -9.29 2.29 4.22
C TRP A 904 -7.88 1.91 3.75
N TYR A 905 -7.49 1.01 2.84
CA TYR A 905 -6.13 0.91 2.29
C TYR A 905 -5.20 0.81 3.47
N TRP A 906 -4.26 1.75 3.56
CA TRP A 906 -3.41 2.38 4.57
C TRP A 906 -4.00 2.20 6.03
N CYS A 907 -5.31 1.87 6.16
CA CYS A 907 -6.11 1.47 7.33
C CYS A 907 -7.29 0.46 7.31
N ALA A 908 -7.51 -0.49 6.39
CA ALA A 908 -8.54 -1.52 6.69
C ALA A 908 -8.35 -2.98 6.28
N ASP A 909 -7.14 -3.43 6.31
CA ASP A 909 -6.77 -3.95 5.05
C ASP A 909 -5.82 -5.06 5.12
N GLN A 910 -5.73 -5.54 3.91
CA GLN A 910 -5.17 -6.59 3.21
C GLN A 910 -4.22 -6.15 2.11
N VAL A 911 -3.57 -4.98 2.13
CA VAL A 911 -2.23 -4.81 1.51
C VAL A 911 -1.14 -4.09 2.22
N MET A 912 -1.29 -3.20 3.21
CA MET A 912 -0.30 -2.72 4.24
C MET A 912 -0.16 -3.30 5.85
N ILE A 913 -0.89 -3.42 7.00
CA ILE A 913 -0.74 -4.42 8.20
C ILE A 913 -0.26 -5.93 8.02
N GLN A 914 0.45 -6.34 6.95
CA GLN A 914 0.96 -7.67 6.59
C GLN A 914 2.34 -7.58 5.95
N ARG A 915 3.10 -6.49 6.16
CA ARG A 915 4.56 -6.39 6.38
C ARG A 915 4.73 -5.31 7.57
N VAL A 916 5.35 -5.44 8.79
CA VAL A 916 5.21 -4.84 10.21
C VAL A 916 4.41 -5.42 11.53
N LEU A 917 3.66 -6.57 11.66
CA LEU A 917 3.07 -7.41 12.79
C LEU A 917 3.80 -8.66 13.28
N ALA A 918 4.93 -8.89 12.67
CA ALA A 918 5.88 -9.96 12.77
C ALA A 918 6.42 -10.40 14.13
N ALA A 919 5.67 -10.31 15.20
CA ALA A 919 6.23 -9.63 16.36
C ALA A 919 6.98 -10.40 17.39
N LYS A 920 8.35 -10.43 17.43
CA LYS A 920 8.98 -10.57 18.78
C LYS A 920 8.70 -9.35 19.66
N SER A 921 8.30 -8.20 19.09
CA SER A 921 7.73 -7.13 19.87
C SER A 921 6.99 -6.05 19.07
N LEU A 922 6.12 -5.47 19.88
CA LEU A 922 5.43 -4.23 19.82
C LEU A 922 6.19 -3.05 19.23
N SER A 923 7.48 -3.04 19.52
CA SER A 923 8.38 -2.11 18.90
C SER A 923 9.62 -2.77 18.34
N HIS A 924 9.48 -3.39 17.17
CA HIS A 924 10.18 -2.83 15.98
C HIS A 924 9.16 -2.32 14.92
N ALA A 925 7.85 -2.32 15.24
CA ALA A 925 6.78 -1.70 14.42
C ALA A 925 6.22 -0.34 14.80
N LYS A 926 6.29 0.05 16.07
CA LYS A 926 6.23 1.47 16.47
C LYS A 926 7.45 2.22 15.94
N GLY A 927 7.92 1.85 14.75
CA GLY A 927 9.27 2.00 14.24
C GLY A 927 9.33 1.83 12.78
N GLY A 928 9.03 0.59 12.40
CA GLY A 928 8.06 0.13 11.39
C GLY A 928 6.83 1.00 11.13
N THR A 929 6.98 2.31 11.21
CA THR A 929 5.98 3.34 11.06
C THR A 929 6.66 4.66 10.69
N VAL A 930 7.35 5.35 11.61
CA VAL A 930 7.83 6.72 11.35
C VAL A 930 9.02 6.75 10.38
N PHE A 931 9.72 5.65 10.09
CA PHE A 931 10.64 5.62 8.94
C PHE A 931 10.00 5.65 7.57
N ALA A 932 8.69 5.67 7.52
CA ALA A 932 8.04 6.09 6.33
C ALA A 932 7.49 7.50 6.45
N ALA A 933 7.73 8.15 7.59
CA ALA A 933 7.15 9.43 7.89
C ALA A 933 7.91 10.50 8.72
N TYR A 934 9.22 10.46 9.13
CA TYR A 934 10.06 11.61 8.67
C TYR A 934 9.99 11.42 7.13
N ILE A 935 9.49 10.35 6.49
CA ILE A 935 9.98 10.05 5.16
C ILE A 935 9.02 10.34 3.97
N LYS A 936 7.69 10.07 3.87
CA LYS A 936 6.76 10.33 2.68
C LYS A 936 6.87 11.70 2.00
N ILE A 937 7.66 12.67 2.51
CA ILE A 937 8.10 13.83 1.71
C ILE A 937 9.25 13.57 0.80
N LEU A 938 10.11 12.55 1.01
CA LEU A 938 11.44 12.37 0.41
C LEU A 938 11.40 12.88 -1.02
N PRO A 939 10.91 12.18 -2.04
CA PRO A 939 9.56 11.73 -1.86
C PRO A 939 8.40 12.75 -1.86
N PHE A 940 8.43 13.74 -2.76
CA PHE A 940 7.34 14.41 -3.52
C PHE A 940 7.80 14.72 -4.89
N PHE A 941 8.97 15.25 -5.17
CA PHE A 941 9.98 16.10 -4.54
C PHE A 941 11.19 15.62 -5.37
N LEU A 942 11.29 14.34 -5.68
CA LEU A 942 11.93 13.87 -6.87
C LEU A 942 10.73 13.59 -7.79
N PHE A 943 9.51 13.18 -7.35
CA PHE A 943 8.22 12.87 -8.08
C PHE A 943 8.30 13.34 -9.47
N LEU A 944 7.51 14.26 -10.03
CA LEU A 944 7.94 14.79 -11.30
C LEU A 944 8.73 16.03 -10.99
N ILE A 945 10.01 15.86 -10.71
CA ILE A 945 11.09 16.86 -10.83
C ILE A 945 12.05 16.82 -12.05
N PRO A 946 12.63 15.75 -12.64
CA PRO A 946 12.79 15.47 -14.16
C PRO A 946 11.82 15.04 -15.47
N GLY A 947 10.47 14.52 -15.88
CA GLY A 947 8.84 14.68 -15.60
C GLY A 947 7.89 16.05 -15.89
N MET A 948 7.69 17.25 -15.31
CA MET A 948 7.39 18.58 -16.09
C MET A 948 8.50 19.33 -16.99
N ILE A 949 9.02 18.85 -18.13
CA ILE A 949 10.28 19.17 -18.93
C ILE A 949 10.63 18.24 -20.15
N SER A 950 10.01 17.10 -20.40
CA SER A 950 10.30 16.26 -21.60
C SER A 950 9.56 16.89 -22.72
N ARG A 951 8.24 17.00 -22.59
CA ARG A 951 7.49 18.22 -22.70
C ARG A 951 8.30 19.26 -21.86
N ALA A 952 9.42 19.81 -22.36
CA ALA A 952 10.12 21.11 -22.25
C ALA A 952 11.27 21.15 -23.26
N LEU A 953 11.83 19.98 -23.55
CA LEU A 953 13.01 19.84 -24.38
C LEU A 953 12.88 18.73 -25.47
N TYR A 954 11.75 18.04 -25.63
CA TYR A 954 11.26 17.43 -26.88
C TYR A 954 9.84 17.87 -27.28
N PRO A 955 9.68 18.98 -28.03
CA PRO A 955 8.39 19.54 -28.42
C PRO A 955 7.71 18.77 -29.56
N ASP A 956 7.95 17.48 -29.65
CA ASP A 956 7.72 16.64 -30.84
C ASP A 956 7.77 15.15 -30.52
N ASP A 957 8.43 14.79 -29.43
CA ASP A 957 8.11 13.54 -28.74
C ASP A 957 7.29 13.80 -27.49
N VAL A 958 7.04 15.07 -27.26
CA VAL A 958 6.06 15.58 -26.35
C VAL A 958 5.62 16.90 -27.01
N ALA A 959 4.57 17.00 -27.84
CA ALA A 959 3.22 16.46 -27.64
C ALA A 959 2.27 16.81 -28.92
N CYS A 960 1.12 16.13 -29.27
CA CYS A 960 -0.13 16.42 -30.16
C CYS A 960 -1.69 16.34 -29.71
N VAL A 961 -2.69 16.07 -30.55
CA VAL A 961 -4.08 15.61 -30.26
C VAL A 961 -4.65 14.90 -31.50
N LEU A 962 -4.07 15.15 -32.69
CA LEU A 962 -4.08 14.25 -33.86
C LEU A 962 -3.89 12.77 -33.46
N PRO A 963 -4.80 11.83 -33.68
CA PRO A 963 -4.52 10.42 -33.39
C PRO A 963 -3.23 9.83 -34.04
N GLU A 964 -2.73 10.43 -35.12
CA GLU A 964 -1.71 9.87 -36.02
C GLU A 964 -0.24 9.98 -35.61
N GLU A 965 0.30 11.18 -35.34
CA GLU A 965 1.72 11.35 -34.95
C GLU A 965 2.04 10.65 -33.60
N CYS A 966 1.04 10.02 -33.03
CA CYS A 966 0.80 9.99 -31.62
C CYS A 966 0.59 8.53 -31.21
N MET A 967 -0.23 7.79 -31.98
CA MET A 967 0.11 6.41 -32.30
C MET A 967 1.59 6.22 -32.68
N ARG A 968 2.21 7.17 -33.41
CA ARG A 968 3.61 7.05 -33.85
C ARG A 968 4.65 7.20 -32.73
N ALA A 969 4.61 8.26 -31.92
CA ALA A 969 5.73 8.48 -30.97
C ALA A 969 5.51 7.88 -29.58
N CYS A 970 4.38 7.19 -29.36
CA CYS A 970 4.14 6.43 -28.14
C CYS A 970 3.20 5.23 -28.26
N GLY A 971 2.24 5.20 -29.19
CA GLY A 971 1.37 4.05 -29.45
C GLY A 971 -0.09 4.16 -28.96
N SER A 972 -0.66 5.37 -28.78
CA SER A 972 -2.10 5.53 -28.52
C SER A 972 -2.70 6.80 -29.13
N ARG A 973 -4.01 6.71 -29.40
CA ARG A 973 -4.84 7.61 -30.25
C ARG A 973 -5.40 8.84 -29.54
N SER A 974 -5.30 8.79 -28.24
CA SER A 974 -5.95 9.71 -27.31
C SER A 974 -5.09 9.88 -26.06
N SER A 975 -4.08 9.00 -25.91
CA SER A 975 -3.49 8.75 -24.62
C SER A 975 -2.12 8.09 -24.53
N CYS A 976 -1.10 8.91 -24.34
CA CYS A 976 0.17 8.54 -23.75
C CYS A 976 0.78 9.80 -23.10
N PHE A 977 0.14 10.40 -22.10
CA PHE A 977 0.83 11.39 -21.28
C PHE A 977 1.70 10.82 -20.18
N ASN A 978 1.76 9.54 -19.84
CA ASN A 978 1.74 8.23 -20.50
C ASN A 978 2.71 8.05 -21.66
N SER A 979 3.67 8.96 -21.82
CA SER A 979 4.87 8.73 -22.63
C SER A 979 6.02 9.61 -22.22
N ALA A 980 5.80 10.92 -22.24
CA ALA A 980 6.33 11.98 -21.38
C ALA A 980 7.71 11.78 -20.72
N TYR A 981 7.75 11.25 -19.51
CA TYR A 981 8.90 11.06 -18.64
C TYR A 981 10.03 10.43 -19.42
N PRO A 982 9.97 9.15 -19.76
CA PRO A 982 11.06 8.37 -20.24
C PRO A 982 12.01 8.92 -21.27
N ARG A 983 11.71 9.67 -22.35
CA ARG A 983 12.56 9.82 -23.60
C ARG A 983 13.96 10.33 -23.56
N LEU A 984 14.66 9.85 -22.62
CA LEU A 984 15.30 10.74 -21.77
C LEU A 984 16.20 9.99 -20.86
N LEU A 985 15.63 9.15 -20.01
CA LEU A 985 16.16 7.82 -19.86
C LEU A 985 16.79 7.40 -21.22
N VAL A 986 16.19 7.63 -22.42
CA VAL A 986 16.75 7.96 -23.80
C VAL A 986 17.69 9.15 -23.70
N GLY A 987 17.29 10.35 -24.05
CA GLY A 987 18.06 11.15 -24.98
C GLY A 987 19.27 11.90 -24.48
N ILE A 988 20.00 11.39 -23.46
CA ILE A 988 21.44 11.49 -23.19
C ILE A 988 21.91 10.44 -22.16
N LEU A 989 21.12 9.55 -21.53
CA LEU A 989 21.72 8.56 -20.60
C LEU A 989 22.50 7.45 -21.37
N PRO A 990 23.63 6.87 -20.88
CA PRO A 990 24.74 6.45 -21.74
C PRO A 990 24.84 4.92 -22.04
N VAL A 991 25.91 4.41 -22.71
CA VAL A 991 25.92 3.21 -23.62
C VAL A 991 25.61 1.90 -22.96
N GLY A 992 24.33 1.77 -22.69
CA GLY A 992 23.83 0.72 -21.88
C GLY A 992 23.71 1.03 -20.43
N PHE A 993 24.17 2.16 -19.90
CA PHE A 993 23.86 2.48 -18.52
C PHE A 993 22.33 2.61 -18.32
N LYS A 994 21.61 3.01 -19.37
CA LYS A 994 20.15 2.84 -19.45
C LYS A 994 19.64 1.43 -19.34
N GLY A 995 20.45 0.44 -19.68
CA GLY A 995 20.20 -0.99 -19.52
C GLY A 995 19.90 -1.44 -18.11
N ILE A 996 20.03 -0.57 -17.12
CA ILE A 996 19.49 -0.82 -15.79
C ILE A 996 18.32 0.05 -15.45
N MET A 997 18.16 1.19 -16.12
CA MET A 997 16.77 1.46 -16.46
C MET A 997 16.21 0.40 -17.38
N LEU A 998 16.88 -0.64 -17.85
CA LEU A 998 16.14 -1.86 -18.07
C LEU A 998 16.09 -2.64 -16.79
N ALA A 999 17.18 -3.27 -16.41
CA ALA A 999 17.07 -4.39 -15.51
C ALA A 999 16.48 -4.07 -14.14
N VAL A 1000 16.69 -2.86 -13.62
CA VAL A 1000 16.15 -2.40 -12.34
C VAL A 1000 14.64 -2.50 -12.49
N ILE A 1001 14.01 -2.07 -13.60
CA ILE A 1001 12.57 -2.30 -13.84
C ILE A 1001 12.30 -3.68 -14.41
N LEU A 1002 13.17 -4.32 -15.23
CA LEU A 1002 12.95 -5.73 -15.61
C LEU A 1002 12.58 -6.46 -14.33
N ALA A 1003 13.26 -6.13 -13.25
CA ALA A 1003 12.89 -6.54 -11.93
C ALA A 1003 12.20 -5.47 -11.11
N ALA A 1004 10.99 -5.01 -11.47
CA ALA A 1004 10.29 -4.08 -10.61
C ALA A 1004 8.79 -4.01 -10.80
N LEU A 1005 8.30 -3.78 -12.02
CA LEU A 1005 6.91 -4.05 -12.38
C LEU A 1005 6.49 -5.50 -12.02
N MET A 1006 7.47 -6.37 -11.90
CA MET A 1006 7.40 -7.77 -11.53
C MET A 1006 7.28 -8.06 -10.11
N SER A 1007 7.75 -7.10 -9.37
CA SER A 1007 8.05 -7.36 -8.02
C SER A 1007 6.80 -7.60 -7.26
N ASP A 1008 5.68 -7.47 -7.97
CA ASP A 1008 4.27 -7.60 -7.77
C ASP A 1008 3.78 -9.01 -8.00
N LEU A 1009 4.69 -9.81 -8.50
CA LEU A 1009 4.74 -11.28 -8.33
C LEU A 1009 6.32 -12.73 -6.12
N THR A 1010 6.82 -12.16 -4.91
CA THR A 1010 6.00 -11.92 -3.66
C THR A 1010 6.23 -10.65 -2.66
N SER A 1011 5.40 -9.51 -2.58
CA SER A 1011 4.41 -8.68 -1.68
C SER A 1011 2.86 -8.06 -1.86
N ILE A 1012 1.66 -8.13 -2.64
CA ILE A 1012 0.79 -8.68 -3.88
C ILE A 1012 0.41 -10.05 -3.70
N PHE A 1013 0.00 -10.73 -4.74
CA PHE A 1013 0.11 -12.04 -5.23
C PHE A 1013 0.18 -13.08 -4.07
N ASN A 1014 0.75 -12.81 -2.89
CA ASN A 1014 0.65 -13.22 -1.47
C ASN A 1014 0.06 -12.16 -0.30
N SER A 1015 -0.96 -11.22 -0.39
CA SER A 1015 -2.20 -10.81 0.50
C SER A 1015 -3.76 -10.79 0.00
N ALA A 1016 -4.29 -11.30 -1.14
CA ALA A 1016 -5.59 -11.99 -1.59
C ALA A 1016 -5.60 -13.53 -2.01
N SER A 1017 -4.70 -14.38 -1.50
CA SER A 1017 -4.51 -15.85 -1.45
C SER A 1017 -4.28 -16.43 -0.02
N ALA A 1018 -4.85 -15.83 1.07
CA ALA A 1018 -5.38 -16.10 2.43
C ALA A 1018 -6.88 -16.60 2.59
N MET A 1019 -7.97 -15.93 2.16
CA MET A 1019 -9.27 -16.42 1.61
C MET A 1019 -9.42 -17.92 1.42
N PHE A 1020 -9.64 -18.66 0.34
CA PHE A 1020 -9.57 -20.14 0.39
C PHE A 1020 -8.40 -20.86 1.21
N THR A 1021 -7.73 -20.31 2.26
CA THR A 1021 -7.24 -20.94 3.49
C THR A 1021 -7.39 -20.34 5.01
N LEU A 1022 -8.25 -19.33 5.51
CA LEU A 1022 -8.93 -19.26 6.94
C LEU A 1022 -10.45 -18.67 7.43
N ASP A 1023 -11.39 -17.99 6.69
CA ASP A 1023 -12.89 -17.58 6.66
C ASP A 1023 -13.93 -18.49 5.83
N LEU A 1024 -13.58 -19.50 5.04
CA LEU A 1024 -14.38 -20.29 4.08
C LEU A 1024 -14.10 -21.82 4.29
N TRP A 1025 -14.02 -22.33 5.54
CA TRP A 1025 -13.95 -23.74 5.96
C TRP A 1025 -15.00 -24.38 7.04
N PRO A 1026 -16.24 -23.93 7.44
CA PRO A 1026 -17.51 -24.73 7.12
C PRO A 1026 -18.71 -24.05 6.35
N PHE A 1027 -18.92 -24.44 5.07
CA PHE A 1027 -19.82 -23.94 3.97
C PHE A 1027 -19.62 -24.90 2.75
N LEU A 1028 -18.93 -24.59 1.62
CA LEU A 1028 -18.81 -25.47 0.40
C LEU A 1028 -18.30 -26.91 0.74
N ARG A 1029 -17.53 -27.17 1.82
CA ARG A 1029 -16.88 -28.50 2.03
C ARG A 1029 -16.39 -28.96 3.48
N PRO A 1030 -16.86 -28.46 4.64
CA PRO A 1030 -16.49 -28.73 6.08
C PRO A 1030 -15.45 -29.76 6.69
N LYS A 1031 -14.52 -30.50 6.04
CA LYS A 1031 -13.30 -31.16 6.67
C LYS A 1031 -12.04 -31.43 5.79
N ALA A 1032 -10.83 -31.13 6.27
CA ALA A 1032 -9.51 -31.40 5.63
C ALA A 1032 -8.54 -32.20 6.57
N GLY A 1033 -7.19 -32.12 6.57
CA GLY A 1033 -6.27 -33.18 7.17
C GLY A 1033 -4.71 -33.12 6.92
N ILE A 1034 -4.13 -33.84 5.93
CA ILE A 1034 -2.66 -33.96 5.62
C ILE A 1034 -1.95 -32.95 4.63
N LYS A 1035 -2.44 -32.64 3.39
CA LYS A 1035 -2.06 -31.49 2.47
C LYS A 1035 -3.29 -31.08 1.55
N GLU A 1036 -3.78 -29.82 1.49
CA GLU A 1036 -4.85 -29.28 0.57
C GLU A 1036 -4.99 -27.74 0.53
N LEU A 1037 -4.59 -27.01 1.59
CA LEU A 1037 -4.41 -25.55 1.55
C LEU A 1037 -3.43 -25.02 0.44
N LEU A 1038 -2.67 -25.75 -0.41
CA LEU A 1038 -1.74 -25.12 -1.44
C LEU A 1038 -2.11 -25.35 -2.91
N ILE A 1039 -2.91 -26.34 -3.28
CA ILE A 1039 -3.17 -26.58 -4.71
C ILE A 1039 -4.36 -25.78 -5.24
N VAL A 1040 -5.39 -25.51 -4.43
CA VAL A 1040 -6.62 -24.79 -4.87
C VAL A 1040 -6.35 -23.35 -5.34
N GLY A 1041 -5.17 -22.85 -5.01
CA GLY A 1041 -4.60 -21.61 -5.44
C GLY A 1041 -3.16 -21.81 -5.87
N LYS A 1042 -2.73 -22.98 -6.35
CA LYS A 1042 -1.93 -22.93 -7.59
C LYS A 1042 -2.81 -22.89 -8.84
N VAL A 1043 -4.08 -22.57 -8.62
CA VAL A 1043 -5.21 -22.73 -9.52
C VAL A 1043 -6.06 -21.47 -9.55
N PHE A 1044 -6.53 -20.95 -8.41
CA PHE A 1044 -7.31 -19.70 -8.32
C PHE A 1044 -6.51 -18.44 -8.71
N SER A 1045 -5.70 -18.51 -9.75
CA SER A 1045 -4.89 -17.44 -10.29
C SER A 1045 -4.72 -17.49 -11.76
N VAL A 1046 -4.32 -18.62 -12.32
CA VAL A 1046 -4.65 -18.85 -13.72
C VAL A 1046 -6.17 -18.71 -13.93
N VAL A 1047 -7.01 -19.02 -12.92
CA VAL A 1047 -8.48 -18.86 -12.96
C VAL A 1047 -8.91 -17.49 -13.43
N VAL A 1048 -8.86 -16.50 -12.56
CA VAL A 1048 -9.34 -15.18 -12.95
C VAL A 1048 -8.25 -14.45 -13.75
N VAL A 1049 -7.02 -15.00 -14.00
CA VAL A 1049 -6.06 -14.53 -15.07
C VAL A 1049 -6.80 -14.22 -16.36
N ALA A 1050 -7.78 -15.06 -16.62
CA ALA A 1050 -8.56 -15.05 -17.83
C ALA A 1050 -9.60 -13.93 -17.78
N LEU A 1051 -10.39 -13.78 -16.69
CA LEU A 1051 -11.19 -12.55 -16.50
C LEU A 1051 -10.29 -11.34 -16.68
N SER A 1052 -9.09 -11.52 -16.16
CA SER A 1052 -8.14 -10.51 -15.89
C SER A 1052 -7.70 -9.87 -17.20
N VAL A 1053 -7.10 -10.58 -18.13
CA VAL A 1053 -6.65 -9.91 -19.36
C VAL A 1053 -7.82 -9.69 -20.32
N ALA A 1054 -9.04 -10.12 -19.95
CA ALA A 1054 -10.24 -9.93 -20.77
C ALA A 1054 -10.85 -8.52 -20.67
N TRP A 1055 -10.75 -7.82 -19.53
CA TRP A 1055 -11.32 -6.47 -19.42
C TRP A 1055 -10.39 -5.42 -20.13
N VAL A 1056 -9.23 -5.83 -20.71
CA VAL A 1056 -8.09 -5.03 -21.31
C VAL A 1056 -8.41 -4.04 -22.40
N PRO A 1057 -9.49 -4.25 -23.17
CA PRO A 1057 -9.91 -3.26 -24.16
C PRO A 1057 -11.07 -2.37 -23.70
N ILE A 1058 -11.66 -2.56 -22.51
CA ILE A 1058 -12.84 -1.80 -21.98
C ILE A 1058 -12.57 -0.30 -21.78
N ILE A 1059 -11.36 0.10 -22.15
CA ILE A 1059 -10.52 1.04 -21.47
C ILE A 1059 -9.62 1.74 -22.46
N GLU A 1060 -9.02 1.06 -23.46
CA GLU A 1060 -8.22 1.72 -24.52
C GLU A 1060 -9.06 2.78 -25.22
N LYS A 1061 -10.34 2.44 -25.25
CA LYS A 1061 -11.54 3.15 -25.65
C LYS A 1061 -11.84 4.44 -24.88
N VAL A 1062 -11.35 4.58 -23.66
CA VAL A 1062 -11.85 5.56 -22.71
C VAL A 1062 -10.64 6.38 -22.25
N GLN A 1063 -9.93 7.10 -23.14
CA GLN A 1063 -8.75 7.91 -22.73
C GLN A 1063 -8.36 9.31 -23.32
N SER A 1064 -8.75 10.48 -22.78
CA SER A 1064 -8.24 11.86 -22.98
C SER A 1064 -6.86 12.15 -22.39
N GLY A 1065 -6.42 11.32 -21.47
CA GLY A 1065 -5.36 10.40 -21.79
C GLY A 1065 -4.31 10.29 -20.69
N GLN A 1066 -4.70 10.25 -19.43
CA GLN A 1066 -3.78 10.33 -18.35
C GLN A 1066 -4.26 9.48 -17.13
N LEU A 1067 -3.43 8.54 -16.63
CA LEU A 1067 -3.85 7.52 -15.65
C LEU A 1067 -3.53 7.60 -14.15
N PHE A 1068 -4.11 8.55 -13.47
CA PHE A 1068 -4.69 8.33 -12.14
C PHE A 1068 -6.16 8.42 -12.31
N VAL A 1069 -6.67 9.53 -12.81
CA VAL A 1069 -8.06 9.97 -13.05
C VAL A 1069 -9.27 9.04 -13.01
N TYR A 1070 -9.12 7.77 -13.35
CA TYR A 1070 -10.13 6.74 -13.06
C TYR A 1070 -9.76 5.57 -12.10
N ILE A 1071 -8.53 5.43 -11.59
CA ILE A 1071 -8.26 4.53 -10.47
C ILE A 1071 -9.17 4.80 -9.24
N GLN A 1072 -9.73 5.99 -9.01
CA GLN A 1072 -9.97 6.64 -7.71
C GLN A 1072 -10.99 7.84 -7.66
N ARG A 1073 -12.23 7.94 -8.11
CA ARG A 1073 -13.23 7.33 -8.98
C ARG A 1073 -13.96 6.04 -8.55
N VAL A 1074 -13.86 4.77 -9.04
CA VAL A 1074 -14.45 3.68 -8.18
C VAL A 1074 -13.71 3.58 -6.86
N GLY A 1075 -12.42 3.92 -6.90
CA GLY A 1075 -11.65 4.13 -5.70
C GLY A 1075 -12.01 5.38 -4.97
N ALA A 1076 -13.03 6.07 -5.43
CA ALA A 1076 -13.70 7.14 -4.76
C ALA A 1076 -15.24 7.03 -4.83
N TYR A 1077 -15.80 5.83 -4.92
CA TYR A 1077 -17.10 5.57 -4.31
C TYR A 1077 -17.17 4.33 -3.41
N LEU A 1078 -16.57 3.24 -3.87
CA LEU A 1078 -16.60 1.98 -3.16
C LEU A 1078 -15.41 1.97 -2.17
N ALA A 1079 -15.61 2.59 -0.98
CA ALA A 1079 -14.76 3.00 0.17
C ALA A 1079 -15.40 3.70 1.40
N PRO A 1080 -16.25 4.77 1.42
CA PRO A 1080 -16.94 5.00 2.66
C PRO A 1080 -17.82 3.78 2.99
N PRO A 1081 -18.05 2.84 2.04
CA PRO A 1081 -18.32 1.48 2.39
C PRO A 1081 -17.44 0.92 3.49
N ILE A 1082 -16.17 0.67 3.24
CA ILE A 1082 -15.42 -0.34 3.98
C ILE A 1082 -14.98 0.13 5.33
N ALA A 1083 -15.63 1.18 5.76
CA ALA A 1083 -15.08 2.12 6.59
C ALA A 1083 -15.73 2.15 7.98
N ALA A 1084 -17.02 2.44 8.26
CA ALA A 1084 -17.46 2.72 9.65
C ALA A 1084 -17.56 1.56 10.62
N VAL A 1085 -16.80 0.55 10.25
CA VAL A 1085 -16.06 -0.17 11.23
C VAL A 1085 -14.53 0.15 11.32
N TYR A 1086 -13.99 1.37 11.65
CA TYR A 1086 -12.66 1.55 12.42
C TYR A 1086 -12.20 2.86 13.27
N LEU A 1087 -12.89 3.95 13.64
CA LEU A 1087 -12.74 4.86 14.86
C LEU A 1087 -13.80 5.01 16.04
N LEU A 1088 -15.10 4.69 15.90
CA LEU A 1088 -16.23 4.76 16.86
C LEU A 1088 -16.30 3.73 18.02
N ALA A 1089 -16.89 2.56 17.77
CA ALA A 1089 -17.31 1.56 18.75
C ALA A 1089 -16.19 0.62 19.17
N VAL A 1090 -15.03 1.19 19.41
CA VAL A 1090 -13.89 0.60 20.09
C VAL A 1090 -13.28 1.60 21.08
N PHE A 1091 -13.68 2.87 21.20
CA PHE A 1091 -13.89 3.40 22.58
C PHE A 1091 -15.27 2.96 23.06
N TRP A 1092 -16.27 3.26 22.25
CA TRP A 1092 -17.49 3.81 22.81
C TRP A 1092 -18.61 2.78 23.09
N LYS A 1093 -18.59 1.95 24.20
CA LYS A 1093 -19.51 1.37 25.35
C LYS A 1093 -20.93 0.47 25.60
N ARG A 1094 -21.75 -0.38 24.81
CA ARG A 1094 -23.28 -0.55 24.33
C ARG A 1094 -23.77 -1.71 23.25
N MET A 1095 -24.08 -1.52 21.92
CA MET A 1095 -24.70 -2.36 20.75
C MET A 1095 -24.55 -3.90 20.24
N ASN A 1096 -24.81 -4.33 18.94
CA ASN A 1096 -25.48 -5.65 18.42
C ASN A 1096 -25.42 -6.19 16.89
N GLU A 1097 -26.00 -7.35 16.52
CA GLU A 1097 -25.86 -8.18 15.25
C GLU A 1097 -26.09 -7.70 13.76
N LYS A 1098 -26.76 -6.59 13.35
CA LYS A 1098 -27.48 -6.43 12.01
C LYS A 1098 -27.03 -5.34 11.03
N GLY A 1099 -26.89 -4.10 11.47
CA GLY A 1099 -25.78 -3.24 11.07
C GLY A 1099 -25.22 -3.33 9.68
N ALA A 1100 -24.02 -3.92 9.63
CA ALA A 1100 -23.22 -4.02 8.45
C ALA A 1100 -23.79 -5.04 7.50
N PHE A 1101 -24.96 -5.62 7.74
CA PHE A 1101 -25.64 -6.31 6.68
C PHE A 1101 -26.50 -5.40 5.80
N TRP A 1102 -26.87 -4.21 6.27
CA TRP A 1102 -27.82 -3.40 5.52
C TRP A 1102 -27.36 -2.32 4.58
N ALA A 1103 -26.87 -1.25 5.15
CA ALA A 1103 -26.89 -0.02 4.41
C ALA A 1103 -25.69 0.14 3.42
N LEU A 1104 -24.70 -0.77 3.45
CA LEU A 1104 -23.62 -1.16 2.48
C LEU A 1104 -24.16 -2.11 1.41
N MET A 1105 -25.38 -2.60 1.52
CA MET A 1105 -26.09 -3.05 0.33
C MET A 1105 -26.64 -1.81 -0.38
N MET A 1106 -27.28 -0.89 0.35
CA MET A 1106 -27.74 0.44 -0.11
C MET A 1106 -26.60 1.26 -0.75
N GLY A 1107 -25.54 1.51 -0.02
CA GLY A 1107 -24.42 0.64 -0.18
C GLY A 1107 -23.83 0.40 -1.58
N LEU A 1108 -23.47 -0.85 -1.83
CA LEU A 1108 -22.94 -1.40 -3.08
C LEU A 1108 -23.63 -0.81 -4.27
N PHE A 1109 -24.94 -0.82 -4.10
CA PHE A 1109 -25.92 -0.48 -5.06
C PHE A 1109 -25.57 0.85 -5.65
N VAL A 1110 -25.50 1.95 -4.90
CA VAL A 1110 -25.72 3.26 -5.53
C VAL A 1110 -24.57 3.83 -6.39
N GLY A 1111 -23.59 2.98 -6.70
CA GLY A 1111 -22.47 3.14 -7.63
C GLY A 1111 -21.57 1.92 -7.78
N LEU A 1112 -22.12 0.74 -7.63
CA LEU A 1112 -22.17 -0.06 -8.84
C LEU A 1112 -23.16 0.56 -9.84
N ILE A 1113 -24.36 1.05 -9.43
CA ILE A 1113 -25.43 1.64 -10.30
C ILE A 1113 -24.85 2.49 -11.41
N ARG A 1114 -23.86 3.27 -11.02
CA ARG A 1114 -23.39 4.36 -11.79
C ARG A 1114 -21.92 4.23 -12.15
N LEU A 1115 -21.22 3.15 -11.77
CA LEU A 1115 -19.89 2.78 -12.28
C LEU A 1115 -20.03 2.49 -13.77
N ILE A 1116 -21.14 1.83 -14.01
CA ILE A 1116 -21.90 1.71 -15.24
C ILE A 1116 -22.15 3.07 -15.92
N LEU A 1117 -22.60 4.11 -15.19
CA LEU A 1117 -22.78 5.48 -15.71
C LEU A 1117 -21.47 6.22 -16.01
N ASP A 1118 -20.29 5.78 -15.56
CA ASP A 1118 -19.01 6.26 -16.10
C ASP A 1118 -18.73 5.77 -17.49
N PHE A 1119 -18.55 4.45 -17.63
CA PHE A 1119 -17.97 3.87 -18.84
C PHE A 1119 -18.97 3.93 -20.01
N SER A 1120 -20.15 4.50 -19.75
CA SER A 1120 -21.18 4.90 -20.72
C SER A 1120 -21.19 6.40 -21.07
N HIS A 1121 -20.52 7.28 -20.33
CA HIS A 1121 -20.38 8.72 -20.65
C HIS A 1121 -18.98 9.27 -20.31
N PRO A 1122 -17.86 8.72 -20.80
CA PRO A 1122 -16.55 9.33 -20.61
C PRO A 1122 -16.45 10.85 -20.90
N PRO A 1123 -15.36 11.51 -20.49
CA PRO A 1123 -14.96 12.76 -21.10
C PRO A 1123 -14.99 12.71 -22.64
N PRO A 1124 -15.31 13.84 -23.30
CA PRO A 1124 -15.03 14.02 -24.70
C PRO A 1124 -13.53 13.93 -24.92
N SER A 1125 -13.14 13.49 -26.11
CA SER A 1125 -11.81 13.81 -26.58
C SER A 1125 -11.79 15.27 -27.04
N CYS A 1126 -10.66 15.95 -26.92
CA CYS A 1126 -10.62 17.39 -27.14
C CYS A 1126 -11.14 17.78 -28.54
N ASN A 1127 -11.98 18.82 -28.57
CA ASN A 1127 -12.83 19.25 -29.70
C ASN A 1127 -14.17 18.48 -29.87
N GLU A 1128 -14.69 17.84 -28.81
CA GLU A 1128 -16.07 17.33 -28.72
C GLU A 1128 -16.81 17.98 -27.52
N ASP A 1129 -18.08 18.38 -27.71
CA ASP A 1129 -18.86 19.09 -26.68
C ASP A 1129 -19.16 18.23 -25.43
N GLU A 1130 -19.20 18.88 -24.27
CA GLU A 1130 -19.33 18.24 -22.96
C GLU A 1130 -20.78 17.81 -22.62
N TYR A 1131 -21.41 16.98 -23.47
CA TYR A 1131 -22.83 16.61 -23.35
C TYR A 1131 -23.13 15.58 -22.26
N ARG A 1132 -23.31 16.08 -21.04
CA ARG A 1132 -23.03 15.29 -19.84
C ARG A 1132 -24.02 15.68 -18.69
N PRO A 1133 -24.97 14.82 -18.23
CA PRO A 1133 -26.00 15.03 -17.16
C PRO A 1133 -25.65 15.65 -15.77
N LEU A 1134 -26.67 16.05 -14.98
CA LEU A 1134 -26.49 16.87 -13.76
C LEU A 1134 -25.92 16.18 -12.50
N VAL A 1135 -26.52 15.10 -11.98
CA VAL A 1135 -25.95 14.41 -10.80
C VAL A 1135 -24.72 13.61 -11.21
N ILE A 1136 -24.44 13.54 -12.50
CA ILE A 1136 -23.17 13.08 -13.00
C ILE A 1136 -22.15 14.20 -12.98
N GLN A 1137 -22.55 15.46 -13.27
CA GLN A 1137 -21.74 16.67 -13.11
C GLN A 1137 -21.53 16.85 -11.62
N LEU A 1138 -20.47 16.20 -11.27
CA LEU A 1138 -20.32 15.45 -10.08
C LEU A 1138 -19.01 15.71 -9.37
N ASN A 1139 -18.28 16.80 -9.69
CA ASN A 1139 -16.83 16.64 -9.93
C ASN A 1139 -16.24 16.06 -8.72
N PHE A 1140 -15.49 14.99 -8.95
CA PHE A 1140 -15.51 13.79 -8.14
C PHE A 1140 -15.16 14.04 -6.69
N MET A 1141 -14.58 15.20 -6.50
CA MET A 1141 -14.75 16.11 -5.42
C MET A 1141 -16.09 16.27 -4.64
N TYR A 1142 -16.93 17.27 -4.95
CA TYR A 1142 -17.79 18.08 -4.04
C TYR A 1142 -19.18 17.59 -3.65
N PHE A 1143 -19.29 16.30 -3.64
CA PHE A 1143 -20.38 15.55 -3.07
C PHE A 1143 -19.68 14.76 -1.90
N ALA A 1144 -18.35 14.63 -1.79
CA ALA A 1144 -17.50 13.72 -0.99
C ALA A 1144 -18.11 13.10 0.28
N MET A 1145 -18.13 13.94 1.32
CA MET A 1145 -18.99 14.03 2.49
C MET A 1145 -20.28 13.30 2.47
N ILE A 1146 -20.91 13.20 1.32
CA ILE A 1146 -22.29 12.83 1.28
C ILE A 1146 -22.31 11.37 1.68
N LEU A 1147 -21.24 10.57 1.60
CA LEU A 1147 -21.14 9.34 2.39
C LEU A 1147 -20.84 9.53 3.86
N PHE A 1148 -20.16 8.64 4.60
CA PHE A 1148 -19.67 8.83 5.99
C PHE A 1148 -20.69 9.60 6.84
N TRP A 1149 -20.90 10.91 6.79
CA TRP A 1149 -22.10 11.47 7.41
C TRP A 1149 -23.40 10.82 6.87
N ILE A 1150 -23.56 10.56 5.56
CA ILE A 1150 -24.57 9.63 4.99
C ILE A 1150 -23.96 8.25 4.58
N THR A 1151 -22.84 7.75 5.17
CA THR A 1151 -22.73 6.29 5.56
C THR A 1151 -23.18 5.99 6.95
N VAL A 1152 -23.23 7.03 7.73
CA VAL A 1152 -23.27 6.87 9.14
C VAL A 1152 -24.60 7.37 9.67
N LEU A 1153 -25.36 8.20 8.95
CA LEU A 1153 -26.77 8.36 9.30
C LEU A 1153 -27.51 7.01 9.41
N THR A 1154 -27.22 5.90 8.68
CA THR A 1154 -27.72 4.57 9.15
C THR A 1154 -26.82 3.86 10.15
N ALA A 1155 -25.49 4.06 10.17
CA ALA A 1155 -24.69 3.67 11.33
C ALA A 1155 -25.26 4.11 12.65
N VAL A 1156 -25.97 5.26 12.66
CA VAL A 1156 -26.62 5.95 13.78
C VAL A 1156 -28.11 5.78 13.81
N VAL A 1157 -28.77 5.45 12.70
CA VAL A 1157 -30.22 5.26 12.72
C VAL A 1157 -30.50 3.80 13.05
N VAL A 1158 -30.35 2.84 12.14
CA VAL A 1158 -31.03 1.53 12.29
C VAL A 1158 -30.32 0.56 13.25
N SER A 1159 -29.48 1.09 14.13
CA SER A 1159 -29.27 0.47 15.43
C SER A 1159 -29.10 1.41 16.62
N LEU A 1160 -29.84 2.51 16.62
CA LEU A 1160 -30.60 2.93 17.78
C LEU A 1160 -31.80 1.99 17.93
N PHE A 1161 -32.21 1.40 16.81
CA PHE A 1161 -33.48 0.74 16.60
C PHE A 1161 -33.29 -0.78 16.45
N THR A 1162 -32.77 -1.44 17.50
CA THR A 1162 -32.56 -2.91 17.57
C THR A 1162 -32.14 -3.35 19.01
N GLU A 1163 -32.04 -4.65 19.34
CA GLU A 1163 -31.72 -5.19 20.72
C GLU A 1163 -30.33 -4.70 21.23
N PRO A 1164 -29.83 -4.64 22.52
CA PRO A 1164 -27.97 -5.19 22.31
C PRO A 1164 -27.94 -6.72 22.42
N PRO A 1165 -26.80 -7.40 22.52
CA PRO A 1165 -26.84 -8.79 22.91
C PRO A 1165 -25.70 -9.18 23.87
N GLU A 1166 -25.97 -10.25 24.61
CA GLU A 1166 -25.10 -11.08 25.46
C GLU A 1166 -24.07 -10.40 26.42
N SER A 1167 -23.13 -11.17 27.03
CA SER A 1167 -21.96 -10.65 27.79
C SER A 1167 -20.52 -11.07 27.35
N PHE A 1168 -20.21 -11.36 26.06
CA PHE A 1168 -18.86 -11.68 25.55
C PHE A 1168 -18.11 -10.87 24.42
N ARG A 1169 -18.61 -9.81 23.76
CA ARG A 1169 -18.07 -8.88 22.71
C ARG A 1169 -17.24 -7.66 23.21
N VAL A 1170 -17.00 -7.44 24.53
CA VAL A 1170 -16.54 -6.17 25.19
C VAL A 1170 -15.80 -6.25 26.60
N ILE A 1171 -14.84 -7.18 26.81
CA ILE A 1171 -13.69 -7.51 27.73
C ILE A 1171 -12.59 -8.52 27.09
N ARG A 1172 -11.73 -8.04 26.14
CA ARG A 1172 -10.60 -8.41 25.15
C ARG A 1172 -10.75 -8.09 23.64
N THR A 1173 -10.84 -6.81 23.19
CA THR A 1173 -10.56 -6.22 21.81
C THR A 1173 -11.06 -4.76 21.57
N THR A 1174 -11.00 -3.91 22.58
CA THR A 1174 -11.46 -2.49 22.54
C THR A 1174 -10.26 -1.53 22.56
N TYR A 1175 -10.43 -0.21 22.41
CA TYR A 1175 -9.48 0.86 22.71
C TYR A 1175 -9.72 1.52 24.11
N PHE A 1176 -10.71 1.11 24.93
CA PHE A 1176 -11.26 1.79 26.14
C PHE A 1176 -10.68 1.50 27.58
N THR A 1177 -10.36 0.29 28.05
CA THR A 1177 -9.65 0.06 29.37
C THR A 1177 -8.75 -1.20 29.36
N ARG A 1178 -7.54 -1.22 29.95
CA ARG A 1178 -6.65 -2.43 29.93
C ARG A 1178 -5.70 -2.69 31.14
N LEU A 1179 -6.01 -2.52 32.44
CA LEU A 1179 -7.25 -2.07 33.09
C LEU A 1179 -8.49 -2.79 32.56
N ASP A 1180 -8.24 -3.96 32.00
CA ASP A 1180 -9.15 -5.05 31.79
C ASP A 1180 -8.29 -6.24 31.34
N GLU A 1181 -8.49 -7.37 32.01
CA GLU A 1181 -7.59 -8.52 32.13
C GLU A 1181 -8.28 -9.85 31.74
N ASN A 1182 -9.60 -9.95 32.01
CA ASN A 1182 -10.55 -11.08 32.19
C ASN A 1182 -10.55 -12.38 31.33
N ILE A 1183 -11.46 -13.28 31.75
CA ILE A 1183 -11.88 -14.59 31.20
C ILE A 1183 -13.41 -14.57 30.86
N ARG A 1184 -14.04 -15.67 30.37
CA ARG A 1184 -15.29 -15.65 29.53
C ARG A 1184 -16.12 -16.95 29.16
N ASP A 1185 -15.63 -17.80 28.23
CA ASP A 1185 -16.28 -18.63 27.15
C ASP A 1185 -15.33 -19.29 26.07
N ASP A 1186 -14.99 -18.69 24.88
CA ASP A 1186 -14.23 -19.35 23.76
C ASP A 1186 -12.71 -19.75 24.01
N GLU A 1187 -12.18 -19.70 25.24
CA GLU A 1187 -10.88 -20.23 25.78
C GLU A 1187 -11.03 -20.79 27.17
N GLU A 1188 -12.22 -21.23 27.56
CA GLU A 1188 -12.22 -22.26 28.60
C GLU A 1188 -11.54 -23.51 28.01
N PRO A 1189 -10.71 -24.21 28.79
CA PRO A 1189 -10.26 -25.54 28.42
C PRO A 1189 -11.39 -26.55 28.56
N ASP A 1190 -11.55 -27.40 27.55
CA ASP A 1190 -12.04 -28.75 27.79
C ASP A 1190 -11.03 -29.45 28.73
N VAL A 1191 -11.34 -29.48 30.03
CA VAL A 1191 -10.48 -29.99 31.11
C VAL A 1191 -10.49 -31.53 31.16
N THR A 1192 -10.24 -32.16 30.00
CA THR A 1192 -10.40 -33.61 29.78
C THR A 1192 -9.25 -34.26 29.02
N SER A 1193 -8.15 -33.54 28.74
CA SER A 1193 -7.03 -34.05 27.91
C SER A 1193 -5.62 -33.66 28.37
N GLU A 1194 -5.36 -33.61 29.68
CA GLU A 1194 -3.98 -33.76 30.21
C GLU A 1194 -3.72 -35.22 30.61
N ILE A 1195 -3.04 -35.97 29.74
CA ILE A 1195 -2.38 -37.24 30.09
C ILE A 1195 -0.87 -37.02 29.94
N THR A 1196 -0.16 -37.01 31.07
CA THR A 1196 1.30 -36.93 31.12
C THR A 1196 1.95 -38.26 30.77
N LEU A 1197 3.02 -38.22 29.98
CA LEU A 1197 3.61 -39.39 29.33
C LEU A 1197 4.58 -40.20 30.23
N GLU A 1198 4.36 -40.20 31.55
CA GLU A 1198 5.22 -40.88 32.54
C GLU A 1198 4.54 -42.11 33.18
N ASP A 1199 3.21 -42.16 33.29
CA ASP A 1199 2.48 -43.31 33.89
C ASP A 1199 2.34 -44.54 32.95
N ALA A 1200 2.78 -44.41 31.69
CA ALA A 1200 2.63 -45.45 30.66
C ALA A 1200 3.81 -46.44 30.56
N MET A 1201 4.62 -46.59 31.62
CA MET A 1201 5.88 -47.37 31.61
C MET A 1201 5.86 -48.66 32.45
N SER A 1202 4.73 -49.38 32.47
CA SER A 1202 4.66 -50.84 32.69
C SER A 1202 3.41 -51.37 31.97
N PRO A 1203 3.36 -52.64 31.47
CA PRO A 1203 3.45 -53.82 32.34
C PRO A 1203 4.22 -55.03 31.76
N LEU A 1204 4.67 -55.94 32.65
CA LEU A 1204 4.37 -57.40 32.62
C LEU A 1204 5.33 -58.20 33.52
N THR A 1205 4.94 -58.38 34.78
CA THR A 1205 5.27 -59.57 35.59
C THR A 1205 4.01 -59.99 36.34
N HIS A 1206 3.86 -61.29 36.60
CA HIS A 1206 2.86 -61.84 37.53
C HIS A 1206 3.02 -61.17 38.93
N ASP A 1207 2.01 -61.08 39.81
CA ASP A 1207 1.15 -62.18 40.25
C ASP A 1207 -0.22 -61.77 40.87
N GLU A 1208 -0.86 -62.68 41.61
CA GLU A 1208 -2.22 -62.60 42.19
C GLU A 1208 -2.57 -61.40 43.11
N GLY A 1209 -3.87 -61.02 43.15
CA GLY A 1209 -4.57 -60.89 44.44
C GLY A 1209 -5.37 -59.61 44.80
N LYS A 1210 -6.72 -59.72 44.74
CA LYS A 1210 -7.74 -59.13 45.65
C LYS A 1210 -8.02 -57.59 45.66
N SER A 1211 -9.31 -57.28 45.89
CA SER A 1211 -9.86 -56.23 46.79
C SER A 1211 -10.38 -54.86 46.25
N PHE A 1212 -11.72 -54.78 46.09
CA PHE A 1212 -12.65 -53.72 46.60
C PHE A 1212 -12.42 -52.19 46.41
N THR A 1213 -13.43 -51.53 45.77
CA THR A 1213 -14.08 -50.21 46.10
C THR A 1213 -13.23 -48.92 46.30
N LEU A 1214 -13.74 -47.68 46.14
CA LEU A 1214 -15.08 -47.10 46.39
C LEU A 1214 -15.33 -45.82 45.55
N TYR A 1215 -16.58 -45.36 45.49
CA TYR A 1215 -16.96 -44.01 45.02
C TYR A 1215 -16.63 -42.89 46.02
N THR A 1216 -16.33 -41.69 45.53
CA THR A 1216 -16.74 -40.41 46.16
C THR A 1216 -16.83 -39.26 45.15
N LEU A 1217 -17.83 -38.37 45.32
CA LEU A 1217 -17.84 -37.02 44.75
C LEU A 1217 -17.19 -36.05 45.76
N HIS A 1218 -16.77 -34.85 45.32
CA HIS A 1218 -17.29 -33.62 45.95
C HIS A 1218 -17.01 -32.32 45.16
N SER A 1219 -17.98 -31.39 45.28
CA SER A 1219 -17.94 -29.93 45.05
C SER A 1219 -17.28 -29.41 43.77
#